data_AF-A0AAQ4Q644-F1
#
_entry.id   AF-A0AAQ4Q644-F1
#
_cell.length_a   1.000
_cell.length_b   1.000
_cell.length_c   1.000
_cell.angle_alpha   90.00
_cell.angle_beta   90.00
_cell.angle_gamma   90.00
#
_symmetry.space_group_name_H-M   'P 1'
#
loop_
_entity.id
_entity.type
_entity.pdbx_description
1 polymer ?
#
loop_
_entity_poly.entity_id
_entity_poly.type
_entity_poly.pdbx_seq_one_letter_code
_entity_poly.pdbx_strand_id
1 'polypeptide(L)'
;MAATLSLTGPPDLDLSSASDLSVSSRSSNRSLRVAEKERKKKKAEDPFVLALKYFSDVEAGTPVNGNDEVERNMVLVEKLAYSKGLSPEAISIMLEFAMSLRMGTSLCARVLKCLIPATLVPQEAVVRAVVWLSVGKIPVSTQILFIKWVLTVFDMIDAKDQLRAVYGFIFNFVTEENLCPFICHLLYLLTRKESVRVFRVRKLLELQSRLGRQPFLLSLLSLYKVFCPEMVMLSIPSRIKSGFRNHNMPWKSALIAVQKGAGPHVAAGISPASTTIKTNPRKRKRCHLELPVMTSVVSKEAQTEPSSCGKVVPLVQLHSFAQLLENMHRIELPAQMGSLLGSSLALQYLDCVQDESALLRLNFWLGYALHEEFLFCGDRGASQNSQEALPFLDRLLSTQHFLQEGFSCSEAFLYKFLNVWDGSLLRPQILGLLSNIPVVPSAQIRQLLFEPLMQLFFTSSLFFKCGLMECLNNMLLKWLTWHSVYALEDDLDISLNSHTSINMTLSGFKDSVMELVDFVGRLASLGLQLEGCHSLLLSFVLDFYETVCDMFMKYGLPLVVMPPPGVFYPALFATDPVSVDRLAYIMHRYKVNFTSAKSQEELTKQAFHISRQMVREFNHYIIVMVNCLWNSKMFQLDMGLSLGEDLLLKSKVPQYWASFDLVHHPAFMSYAVDFHHRQNENKMVPASKRYTSNQCATS
;
A
#
# COMPACT_ATOMS: atom_id res chain seq x y z
N MET A 1 11.26 -51.40 32.87
CA MET A 1 11.32 -52.32 34.02
C MET A 1 10.10 -51.99 34.88
N ALA A 2 8.94 -52.65 34.73
CA ALA A 2 8.64 -54.03 35.17
C ALA A 2 9.14 -54.27 36.61
N ALA A 3 8.39 -54.75 37.59
CA ALA A 3 6.99 -55.18 37.75
C ALA A 3 6.82 -55.45 39.27
N THR A 4 5.59 -55.61 39.78
CA THR A 4 5.13 -56.63 40.79
C THR A 4 3.83 -56.16 41.48
N LEU A 5 2.66 -56.80 41.25
CA LEU A 5 2.10 -58.02 41.91
C LEU A 5 1.53 -57.69 43.32
N SER A 6 0.38 -58.17 43.83
CA SER A 6 -0.66 -59.12 43.40
C SER A 6 -1.66 -59.39 44.56
N LEU A 7 -2.77 -60.11 44.30
CA LEU A 7 -3.62 -60.94 45.23
C LEU A 7 -4.65 -60.15 46.09
N THR A 8 -5.90 -60.55 46.36
CA THR A 8 -6.65 -61.84 46.37
C THR A 8 -8.14 -61.56 46.67
N GLY A 9 -9.09 -62.39 46.20
CA GLY A 9 -10.41 -62.62 46.84
C GLY A 9 -10.48 -64.06 47.39
N PRO A 10 -11.65 -64.70 47.66
CA PRO A 10 -12.99 -64.29 48.14
C PRO A 10 -13.33 -65.03 49.50
N PRO A 11 -14.60 -65.22 49.94
CA PRO A 11 -15.35 -66.45 49.58
C PRO A 11 -16.92 -66.39 49.57
N ASP A 12 -17.51 -67.53 49.21
CA ASP A 12 -18.90 -67.89 48.80
C ASP A 12 -19.91 -68.32 49.91
N LEU A 13 -21.16 -68.62 49.43
CA LEU A 13 -22.18 -69.64 49.85
C LEU A 13 -23.46 -69.11 50.55
N ASP A 14 -24.70 -69.61 50.37
CA ASP A 14 -25.47 -70.33 49.33
C ASP A 14 -26.94 -70.51 49.83
N LEU A 15 -27.89 -70.92 48.95
CA LEU A 15 -29.17 -71.66 49.16
C LEU A 15 -30.56 -70.98 49.45
N SER A 16 -31.41 -70.96 48.39
CA SER A 16 -32.68 -71.73 48.21
C SER A 16 -34.11 -71.22 48.54
N SER A 17 -35.03 -71.54 47.60
CA SER A 17 -36.53 -71.70 47.63
C SER A 17 -37.43 -70.45 47.66
N ALA A 18 -38.69 -70.40 47.20
CA ALA A 18 -39.53 -70.95 46.10
C ALA A 18 -40.99 -70.47 46.42
N SER A 19 -41.81 -70.10 45.42
CA SER A 19 -43.30 -69.93 45.44
C SER A 19 -43.89 -68.85 46.39
N ASP A 20 -44.99 -68.10 46.16
CA ASP A 20 -46.13 -68.20 45.24
C ASP A 20 -46.84 -66.83 45.05
N LEU A 21 -47.36 -66.63 43.83
CA LEU A 21 -48.59 -65.94 43.41
C LEU A 21 -49.26 -64.85 44.30
N SER A 22 -49.45 -63.65 43.73
CA SER A 22 -50.82 -63.17 43.45
C SER A 22 -50.84 -61.94 42.51
N VAL A 23 -51.62 -62.10 41.45
CA VAL A 23 -51.80 -61.22 40.31
C VAL A 23 -53.11 -60.46 40.52
N SER A 24 -53.07 -59.18 40.91
CA SER A 24 -54.24 -58.29 40.68
C SER A 24 -53.96 -56.77 40.67
N SER A 25 -52.75 -56.30 40.98
CA SER A 25 -52.44 -54.84 41.02
C SER A 25 -51.68 -54.29 39.80
N ARG A 26 -51.56 -55.08 38.72
CA ARG A 26 -50.76 -54.71 37.53
C ARG A 26 -51.51 -53.94 36.43
N SER A 27 -52.84 -53.86 36.43
CA SER A 27 -53.59 -53.16 35.36
C SER A 27 -53.71 -51.64 35.59
N SER A 28 -53.98 -51.20 36.82
CA SER A 28 -54.09 -49.76 37.16
C SER A 28 -52.73 -49.03 37.09
N ASN A 29 -51.64 -49.72 37.44
CA ASN A 29 -50.30 -49.17 37.34
C ASN A 29 -49.76 -49.10 35.90
N ARG A 30 -50.36 -49.81 34.94
CA ARG A 30 -49.90 -49.81 33.54
C ARG A 30 -50.48 -48.62 32.77
N SER A 31 -51.74 -48.24 33.01
CA SER A 31 -52.34 -47.03 32.44
C SER A 31 -51.74 -45.75 33.02
N LEU A 32 -51.49 -45.71 34.34
CA LEU A 32 -50.75 -44.61 34.97
C LEU A 32 -49.30 -44.53 34.49
N ARG A 33 -48.58 -45.66 34.36
CA ARG A 33 -47.19 -45.65 33.82
C ARG A 33 -47.12 -45.38 32.32
N VAL A 34 -48.16 -45.64 31.54
CA VAL A 34 -48.22 -45.28 30.11
C VAL A 34 -48.56 -43.80 29.96
N ALA A 35 -49.51 -43.26 30.72
CA ALA A 35 -49.80 -41.83 30.77
C ALA A 35 -48.62 -41.02 31.35
N GLU A 36 -47.89 -41.59 32.31
CA GLU A 36 -46.70 -41.00 32.91
C GLU A 36 -45.45 -41.20 32.05
N LYS A 37 -45.36 -42.27 31.24
CA LYS A 37 -44.33 -42.43 30.18
C LYS A 37 -44.60 -41.52 28.99
N GLU A 38 -45.85 -41.26 28.61
CA GLU A 38 -46.16 -40.24 27.60
C GLU A 38 -45.91 -38.82 28.12
N ARG A 39 -46.26 -38.53 29.38
CA ARG A 39 -45.87 -37.27 30.04
C ARG A 39 -44.36 -37.14 30.24
N LYS A 40 -43.61 -38.24 30.44
CA LYS A 40 -42.14 -38.24 30.53
C LYS A 40 -41.47 -38.18 29.15
N LYS A 41 -42.06 -38.76 28.09
CA LYS A 41 -41.59 -38.59 26.70
C LYS A 41 -41.77 -37.16 26.19
N LYS A 42 -42.84 -36.47 26.59
CA LYS A 42 -43.04 -35.03 26.31
C LYS A 42 -42.23 -34.07 27.20
N LYS A 43 -41.48 -34.58 28.21
CA LYS A 43 -40.77 -33.75 29.21
C LYS A 43 -39.24 -33.69 29.06
N ALA A 44 -38.69 -34.19 27.95
CA ALA A 44 -37.26 -34.07 27.66
C ALA A 44 -36.98 -33.46 26.28
N GLU A 45 -37.94 -32.72 25.72
CA GLU A 45 -37.64 -31.80 24.61
C GLU A 45 -37.23 -30.45 25.22
N ASP A 46 -36.08 -29.93 24.82
CA ASP A 46 -35.58 -28.63 25.25
C ASP A 46 -36.69 -27.57 25.05
N PRO A 47 -37.04 -26.77 26.08
CA PRO A 47 -38.04 -25.70 25.96
C PRO A 47 -37.85 -24.80 24.74
N PHE A 48 -36.61 -24.63 24.27
CA PHE A 48 -36.31 -23.90 23.04
C PHE A 48 -36.73 -24.64 21.75
N VAL A 49 -36.55 -25.97 21.70
CA VAL A 49 -36.97 -26.79 20.55
C VAL A 49 -38.49 -26.83 20.44
N LEU A 50 -39.20 -26.88 21.57
CA LEU A 50 -40.65 -26.75 21.62
C LEU A 50 -41.12 -25.38 21.12
N ALA A 51 -40.41 -24.30 21.49
CA ALA A 51 -40.70 -22.95 21.00
C ALA A 51 -40.46 -22.81 19.48
N LEU A 52 -39.39 -23.39 18.93
CA LEU A 52 -39.15 -23.39 17.48
C LEU A 52 -40.20 -24.20 16.71
N LYS A 53 -40.61 -25.35 17.26
CA LYS A 53 -41.66 -26.18 16.66
C LYS A 53 -42.99 -25.43 16.60
N TYR A 54 -43.33 -24.70 17.66
CA TYR A 54 -44.48 -23.80 17.66
C TYR A 54 -44.43 -22.81 16.49
N PHE A 55 -43.33 -22.08 16.30
CA PHE A 55 -43.20 -21.10 15.21
C PHE A 55 -43.16 -21.73 13.79
N SER A 56 -42.77 -22.99 13.66
CA SER A 56 -42.85 -23.75 12.41
C SER A 56 -44.29 -24.12 12.04
N ASP A 57 -45.06 -24.57 13.04
CA ASP A 57 -46.38 -25.19 12.87
C ASP A 57 -47.55 -24.19 12.90
N VAL A 58 -47.31 -22.93 13.31
CA VAL A 58 -48.34 -21.88 13.34
C VAL A 58 -48.96 -21.65 11.95
N GLU A 59 -50.29 -21.71 11.90
CA GLU A 59 -51.09 -21.45 10.71
C GLU A 59 -51.32 -19.94 10.47
N ALA A 60 -51.63 -19.57 9.23
CA ALA A 60 -51.92 -18.18 8.88
C ALA A 60 -53.26 -17.73 9.50
N GLY A 61 -53.27 -16.58 10.18
CA GLY A 61 -54.47 -15.99 10.77
C GLY A 61 -54.64 -16.18 12.29
N THR A 62 -53.67 -16.80 12.98
CA THR A 62 -53.69 -16.90 14.45
C THR A 62 -53.56 -15.51 15.10
N PRO A 63 -54.42 -15.17 16.09
CA PRO A 63 -54.39 -13.84 16.73
C PRO A 63 -53.16 -13.68 17.65
N VAL A 64 -52.54 -12.49 17.57
CA VAL A 64 -51.38 -12.10 18.41
C VAL A 64 -51.83 -11.54 19.77
N ASN A 65 -52.91 -10.77 19.80
CA ASN A 65 -53.39 -10.12 21.00
C ASN A 65 -54.11 -11.14 21.90
N GLY A 66 -53.62 -11.34 23.12
CA GLY A 66 -54.20 -12.29 24.10
C GLY A 66 -53.67 -13.72 23.99
N ASN A 67 -52.60 -13.97 23.23
CA ASN A 67 -51.99 -15.28 23.10
C ASN A 67 -50.73 -15.41 23.96
N ASP A 68 -50.91 -15.84 25.22
CA ASP A 68 -49.84 -16.02 26.20
C ASP A 68 -48.80 -17.06 25.77
N GLU A 69 -49.16 -17.99 24.89
CA GLU A 69 -48.26 -19.03 24.38
C GLU A 69 -47.24 -18.46 23.37
N VAL A 70 -47.68 -17.56 22.48
CA VAL A 70 -46.79 -16.82 21.56
C VAL A 70 -45.80 -15.98 22.35
N GLU A 71 -46.28 -15.24 23.34
CA GLU A 71 -45.42 -14.35 24.13
C GLU A 71 -44.40 -15.15 24.93
N ARG A 72 -44.81 -16.25 25.57
CA ARG A 72 -43.90 -17.14 26.30
C ARG A 72 -42.82 -17.72 25.38
N ASN A 73 -43.19 -18.23 24.21
CA ASN A 73 -42.24 -18.81 23.25
C ASN A 73 -41.31 -17.76 22.64
N MET A 74 -41.81 -16.55 22.38
CA MET A 74 -41.01 -15.43 21.86
C MET A 74 -39.95 -14.97 22.88
N VAL A 75 -40.33 -14.81 24.15
CA VAL A 75 -39.39 -14.43 25.22
C VAL A 75 -38.28 -15.47 25.39
N LEU A 76 -38.60 -16.76 25.24
CA LEU A 76 -37.59 -17.83 25.27
C LEU A 76 -36.60 -17.71 24.11
N VAL A 77 -37.07 -17.45 22.90
CA VAL A 77 -36.22 -17.25 21.71
C VAL A 77 -35.34 -16.00 21.86
N GLU A 78 -35.91 -14.88 22.33
CA GLU A 78 -35.15 -13.64 22.57
C GLU A 78 -34.05 -13.82 23.62
N LYS A 79 -34.37 -14.48 24.73
CA LYS A 79 -33.40 -14.75 25.81
C LYS A 79 -32.23 -15.60 25.30
N LEU A 80 -32.49 -16.60 24.47
CA LEU A 80 -31.43 -17.43 23.89
C LEU A 80 -30.61 -16.64 22.86
N ALA A 81 -31.27 -15.88 21.99
CA ALA A 81 -30.61 -15.10 20.94
C ALA A 81 -29.61 -14.08 21.51
N TYR A 82 -29.97 -13.34 22.56
CA TYR A 82 -29.08 -12.37 23.18
C TYR A 82 -27.98 -12.98 24.06
N SER A 83 -28.16 -14.20 24.57
CA SER A 83 -27.19 -14.86 25.45
C SER A 83 -26.17 -15.71 24.70
N LYS A 84 -26.61 -16.52 23.73
CA LYS A 84 -25.78 -17.50 23.01
C LYS A 84 -25.85 -17.41 21.49
N GLY A 85 -26.77 -16.60 20.95
CA GLY A 85 -27.10 -16.60 19.52
C GLY A 85 -27.97 -17.79 19.13
N LEU A 86 -28.52 -17.73 17.92
CA LEU A 86 -29.39 -18.75 17.33
C LEU A 86 -28.59 -19.71 16.43
N SER A 87 -28.97 -20.99 16.42
CA SER A 87 -28.40 -21.99 15.51
C SER A 87 -28.86 -21.77 14.06
N PRO A 88 -28.17 -22.35 13.06
CA PRO A 88 -28.57 -22.23 11.65
C PRO A 88 -30.02 -22.67 11.38
N GLU A 89 -30.47 -23.74 12.02
CA GLU A 89 -31.84 -24.28 11.92
C GLU A 89 -32.85 -23.32 12.55
N ALA A 90 -32.54 -22.78 13.73
CA ALA A 90 -33.38 -21.80 14.41
C ALA A 90 -33.54 -20.53 13.57
N ILE A 91 -32.47 -20.07 12.91
CA ILE A 91 -32.52 -18.92 12.00
C ILE A 91 -33.41 -19.23 10.80
N SER A 92 -33.29 -20.41 10.20
CA SER A 92 -34.14 -20.80 9.08
C SER A 92 -35.62 -20.74 9.43
N ILE A 93 -36.02 -21.34 10.56
CA ILE A 93 -37.41 -21.39 11.02
C ILE A 93 -37.91 -19.98 11.38
N MET A 94 -37.15 -19.23 12.18
CA MET A 94 -37.57 -17.91 12.65
C MET A 94 -37.61 -16.87 11.53
N LEU A 95 -36.67 -16.95 10.57
CA LEU A 95 -36.65 -16.05 9.42
C LEU A 95 -37.83 -16.35 8.46
N GLU A 96 -38.14 -17.63 8.23
CA GLU A 96 -39.31 -18.02 7.45
C GLU A 96 -40.62 -17.60 8.11
N PHE A 97 -40.75 -17.79 9.42
CA PHE A 97 -41.89 -17.31 10.20
C PHE A 97 -42.05 -15.78 10.11
N ALA A 98 -40.97 -15.03 10.28
CA ALA A 98 -40.99 -13.57 10.19
C ALA A 98 -41.44 -13.09 8.80
N MET A 99 -40.87 -13.67 7.74
CA MET A 99 -41.08 -13.19 6.37
C MET A 99 -42.42 -13.66 5.76
N SER A 100 -42.98 -14.77 6.25
CA SER A 100 -44.28 -15.29 5.80
C SER A 100 -45.50 -14.57 6.39
N LEU A 101 -45.30 -13.69 7.39
CA LEU A 101 -46.35 -12.86 8.02
C LEU A 101 -47.59 -13.63 8.52
N ARG A 102 -47.45 -14.91 8.89
CA ARG A 102 -48.56 -15.77 9.30
C ARG A 102 -49.40 -15.20 10.46
N MET A 103 -48.77 -14.44 11.35
CA MET A 103 -49.39 -13.78 12.50
C MET A 103 -49.39 -12.25 12.39
N GLY A 104 -49.26 -11.69 11.19
CA GLY A 104 -49.20 -10.24 10.97
C GLY A 104 -47.80 -9.64 11.13
N THR A 105 -47.75 -8.30 11.13
CA THR A 105 -46.51 -7.52 10.93
C THR A 105 -45.80 -7.13 12.23
N SER A 106 -46.51 -7.12 13.36
CA SER A 106 -45.99 -6.68 14.66
C SER A 106 -44.86 -7.59 15.18
N LEU A 107 -45.03 -8.91 15.04
CA LEU A 107 -44.03 -9.89 15.48
C LEU A 107 -42.84 -9.98 14.52
N CYS A 108 -43.02 -9.69 13.23
CA CYS A 108 -41.94 -9.74 12.24
C CYS A 108 -40.78 -8.80 12.61
N ALA A 109 -41.08 -7.54 12.95
CA ALA A 109 -40.06 -6.59 13.35
C ALA A 109 -39.36 -6.98 14.67
N ARG A 110 -40.06 -7.67 15.58
CA ARG A 110 -39.51 -8.18 16.84
C ARG A 110 -38.55 -9.34 16.57
N VAL A 111 -38.96 -10.31 15.76
CA VAL A 111 -38.13 -11.46 15.36
C VAL A 111 -36.87 -11.00 14.62
N LEU A 112 -36.99 -10.13 13.62
CA LEU A 112 -35.82 -9.64 12.85
C LEU A 112 -34.78 -8.95 13.77
N LYS A 113 -35.20 -8.25 14.82
CA LYS A 113 -34.30 -7.60 15.79
C LYS A 113 -33.56 -8.61 16.67
N CYS A 114 -34.16 -9.75 16.99
CA CYS A 114 -33.53 -10.80 17.80
C CYS A 114 -32.86 -11.92 16.97
N LEU A 115 -32.89 -11.86 15.63
CA LEU A 115 -32.13 -12.79 14.77
C LEU A 115 -30.62 -12.53 14.87
N ILE A 116 -29.97 -13.07 15.91
CA ILE A 116 -28.53 -12.97 16.11
C ILE A 116 -27.91 -14.35 15.87
N PRO A 117 -27.09 -14.55 14.83
CA PRO A 117 -26.48 -15.84 14.56
C PRO A 117 -25.39 -16.21 15.55
N ALA A 118 -25.39 -17.47 16.00
CA ALA A 118 -24.30 -18.06 16.77
C ALA A 118 -23.13 -18.49 15.88
N THR A 119 -23.42 -19.06 14.70
CA THR A 119 -22.41 -19.62 13.77
C THR A 119 -22.62 -19.15 12.33
N LEU A 120 -23.12 -20.01 11.43
CA LEU A 120 -23.35 -19.69 10.02
C LEU A 120 -24.84 -19.47 9.76
N VAL A 121 -25.14 -18.68 8.74
CA VAL A 121 -26.50 -18.44 8.24
C VAL A 121 -26.68 -19.25 6.94
N PRO A 122 -27.65 -20.16 6.86
CA PRO A 122 -27.91 -20.91 5.63
C PRO A 122 -28.37 -20.01 4.48
N GLN A 123 -27.73 -20.09 3.31
CA GLN A 123 -28.10 -19.28 2.14
C GLN A 123 -29.55 -19.52 1.70
N GLU A 124 -30.04 -20.75 1.83
CA GLU A 124 -31.41 -21.15 1.49
C GLU A 124 -32.46 -20.39 2.30
N ALA A 125 -32.16 -20.11 3.58
CA ALA A 125 -33.06 -19.33 4.43
C ALA A 125 -33.14 -17.88 3.96
N VAL A 126 -32.00 -17.29 3.58
CA VAL A 126 -31.94 -15.91 3.05
C VAL A 126 -32.62 -15.82 1.69
N VAL A 127 -32.44 -16.81 0.80
CA VAL A 127 -33.08 -16.84 -0.51
C VAL A 127 -34.60 -16.98 -0.37
N ARG A 128 -35.09 -17.90 0.47
CA ARG A 128 -36.53 -18.02 0.76
C ARG A 128 -37.11 -16.71 1.32
N ALA A 129 -36.38 -16.04 2.21
CA ALA A 129 -36.78 -14.72 2.72
C ALA A 129 -36.83 -13.63 1.63
N VAL A 130 -35.89 -13.64 0.68
CA VAL A 130 -35.91 -12.73 -0.48
C VAL A 130 -37.11 -13.02 -1.39
N VAL A 131 -37.49 -14.28 -1.58
CA VAL A 131 -38.71 -14.65 -2.33
C VAL A 131 -39.96 -14.06 -1.68
N TRP A 132 -40.06 -14.08 -0.35
CA TRP A 132 -41.17 -13.46 0.38
C TRP A 132 -41.27 -11.93 0.19
N LEU A 133 -40.15 -11.24 -0.03
CA LEU A 133 -40.18 -9.80 -0.37
C LEU A 133 -40.97 -9.54 -1.67
N SER A 134 -40.92 -10.47 -2.63
CA SER A 134 -41.61 -10.34 -3.91
C SER A 134 -43.14 -10.52 -3.82
N VAL A 135 -43.66 -10.99 -2.68
CA VAL A 135 -45.10 -11.25 -2.49
C VAL A 135 -45.89 -9.96 -2.13
N GLY A 136 -45.22 -8.83 -1.89
CA GLY A 136 -45.84 -7.50 -1.79
C GLY A 136 -46.70 -7.23 -0.54
N LYS A 137 -46.74 -8.17 0.42
CA LYS A 137 -47.54 -8.07 1.65
C LYS A 137 -46.78 -7.48 2.85
N ILE A 138 -45.47 -7.26 2.72
CA ILE A 138 -44.58 -6.83 3.82
C ILE A 138 -44.47 -5.31 3.87
N PRO A 139 -44.67 -4.66 5.03
CA PRO A 139 -44.46 -3.22 5.17
C PRO A 139 -43.03 -2.80 4.83
N VAL A 140 -42.86 -1.67 4.12
CA VAL A 140 -41.55 -1.15 3.68
C VAL A 140 -40.54 -1.02 4.84
N SER A 141 -40.98 -0.60 6.02
CA SER A 141 -40.14 -0.52 7.22
C SER A 141 -39.52 -1.86 7.63
N THR A 142 -40.27 -2.94 7.45
CA THR A 142 -39.86 -4.32 7.75
C THR A 142 -38.95 -4.87 6.66
N GLN A 143 -39.22 -4.54 5.39
CA GLN A 143 -38.33 -4.88 4.27
C GLN A 143 -36.94 -4.24 4.44
N ILE A 144 -36.90 -2.96 4.82
CA ILE A 144 -35.64 -2.26 5.16
C ILE A 144 -34.92 -2.96 6.31
N LEU A 145 -35.66 -3.35 7.35
CA LEU A 145 -35.11 -4.02 8.53
C LEU A 145 -34.45 -5.35 8.15
N PHE A 146 -35.12 -6.14 7.30
CA PHE A 146 -34.58 -7.40 6.77
C PHE A 146 -33.32 -7.18 5.93
N ILE A 147 -33.31 -6.23 4.99
CA ILE A 147 -32.13 -5.99 4.15
C ILE A 147 -30.95 -5.49 5.00
N LYS A 148 -31.19 -4.64 6.01
CA LYS A 148 -30.16 -4.23 6.98
C LYS A 148 -29.61 -5.41 7.77
N TRP A 149 -30.48 -6.34 8.16
CA TRP A 149 -30.07 -7.59 8.80
C TRP A 149 -29.17 -8.41 7.88
N VAL A 150 -29.58 -8.67 6.63
CA VAL A 150 -28.79 -9.39 5.61
C VAL A 150 -27.42 -8.73 5.42
N LEU A 151 -27.37 -7.39 5.29
CA LEU A 151 -26.11 -6.64 5.18
C LEU A 151 -25.23 -6.76 6.43
N THR A 152 -25.81 -7.01 7.61
CA THR A 152 -25.05 -7.19 8.85
C THR A 152 -24.46 -8.60 8.95
N VAL A 153 -25.22 -9.62 8.54
CA VAL A 153 -24.82 -11.03 8.61
C VAL A 153 -24.21 -11.55 7.31
N PHE A 154 -24.00 -10.70 6.29
CA PHE A 154 -23.57 -11.09 4.94
C PHE A 154 -22.32 -11.97 4.91
N ASP A 155 -21.37 -11.71 5.81
CA ASP A 155 -20.13 -12.48 5.94
C ASP A 155 -20.33 -13.88 6.54
N MET A 156 -21.39 -14.06 7.33
CA MET A 156 -21.73 -15.30 8.02
C MET A 156 -22.63 -16.23 7.18
N ILE A 157 -23.03 -15.78 5.98
CA ILE A 157 -23.79 -16.63 5.04
C ILE A 157 -22.83 -17.67 4.45
N ASP A 158 -23.17 -18.95 4.63
CA ASP A 158 -22.40 -20.14 4.29
C ASP A 158 -21.91 -20.18 2.82
N ALA A 159 -22.80 -19.93 1.88
CA ALA A 159 -22.54 -19.80 0.45
C ALA A 159 -23.35 -18.62 -0.12
N LYS A 160 -23.00 -18.18 -1.33
CA LYS A 160 -23.62 -16.98 -1.94
C LYS A 160 -24.07 -17.23 -3.38
N ASP A 161 -24.01 -18.46 -3.86
CA ASP A 161 -24.24 -18.76 -5.27
C ASP A 161 -25.73 -18.75 -5.62
N GLN A 162 -26.58 -19.26 -4.73
CA GLN A 162 -28.04 -19.15 -4.91
C GLN A 162 -28.52 -17.71 -4.74
N LEU A 163 -27.91 -16.97 -3.80
CA LEU A 163 -28.19 -15.55 -3.61
C LEU A 163 -27.78 -14.72 -4.85
N ARG A 164 -26.69 -15.10 -5.53
CA ARG A 164 -26.29 -14.54 -6.83
C ARG A 164 -27.19 -14.99 -7.97
N ALA A 165 -27.73 -16.21 -7.95
CA ALA A 165 -28.68 -16.67 -8.96
C ALA A 165 -29.96 -15.80 -8.95
N VAL A 166 -30.41 -15.36 -7.78
CA VAL A 166 -31.55 -14.43 -7.64
C VAL A 166 -31.19 -12.95 -7.77
N TYR A 167 -29.97 -12.61 -8.22
CA TYR A 167 -29.52 -11.23 -8.41
C TYR A 167 -30.49 -10.40 -9.26
N GLY A 168 -31.08 -11.01 -10.30
CA GLY A 168 -32.08 -10.35 -11.14
C GLY A 168 -33.33 -9.91 -10.37
N PHE A 169 -33.81 -10.74 -9.44
CA PHE A 169 -34.96 -10.41 -8.60
C PHE A 169 -34.62 -9.32 -7.58
N ILE A 170 -33.43 -9.39 -6.97
CA ILE A 170 -32.95 -8.34 -6.05
C ILE A 170 -32.83 -7.00 -6.79
N PHE A 171 -32.37 -7.01 -8.05
CA PHE A 171 -32.24 -5.82 -8.88
C PHE A 171 -33.57 -5.10 -9.13
N ASN A 172 -34.70 -5.82 -9.17
CA ASN A 172 -36.01 -5.19 -9.37
C ASN A 172 -36.38 -4.24 -8.22
N PHE A 173 -35.93 -4.50 -6.99
CA PHE A 173 -36.20 -3.62 -5.84
C PHE A 173 -35.41 -2.31 -5.87
N VAL A 174 -34.50 -2.11 -6.83
CA VAL A 174 -33.76 -0.83 -7.00
C VAL A 174 -34.71 0.31 -7.40
N THR A 175 -35.85 0.01 -8.01
CA THR A 175 -36.84 1.03 -8.40
C THR A 175 -37.61 1.63 -7.22
N GLU A 176 -37.61 0.95 -6.06
CA GLU A 176 -38.26 1.43 -4.85
C GLU A 176 -37.36 2.41 -4.07
N GLU A 177 -37.77 3.67 -3.98
CA GLU A 177 -36.94 4.77 -3.45
C GLU A 177 -36.44 4.53 -2.02
N ASN A 178 -37.28 3.95 -1.17
CA ASN A 178 -36.96 3.67 0.24
C ASN A 178 -35.98 2.50 0.43
N LEU A 179 -35.98 1.52 -0.48
CA LEU A 179 -35.10 0.34 -0.44
C LEU A 179 -33.82 0.56 -1.23
N CYS A 180 -33.85 1.46 -2.22
CA CYS A 180 -32.78 1.69 -3.18
C CYS A 180 -31.38 1.81 -2.54
N PRO A 181 -31.16 2.56 -1.43
CA PRO A 181 -29.82 2.66 -0.83
C PRO A 181 -29.30 1.34 -0.27
N PHE A 182 -30.17 0.51 0.29
CA PHE A 182 -29.82 -0.78 0.91
C PHE A 182 -29.68 -1.88 -0.13
N ILE A 183 -30.55 -1.88 -1.14
CA ILE A 183 -30.48 -2.81 -2.27
C ILE A 183 -29.23 -2.54 -3.10
N CYS A 184 -28.89 -1.28 -3.38
CA CYS A 184 -27.65 -0.95 -4.09
C CYS A 184 -26.40 -1.45 -3.33
N HIS A 185 -26.41 -1.39 -1.99
CA HIS A 185 -25.33 -1.94 -1.18
C HIS A 185 -25.27 -3.46 -1.26
N LEU A 186 -26.42 -4.15 -1.18
CA LEU A 186 -26.46 -5.60 -1.29
C LEU A 186 -26.01 -6.07 -2.68
N LEU A 187 -26.46 -5.39 -3.74
CA LEU A 187 -26.06 -5.66 -5.12
C LEU A 187 -24.56 -5.42 -5.31
N TYR A 188 -24.02 -4.34 -4.73
CA TYR A 188 -22.58 -4.07 -4.76
C TYR A 188 -21.77 -5.25 -4.20
N LEU A 189 -22.22 -5.86 -3.10
CA LEU A 189 -21.56 -7.04 -2.51
C LEU A 189 -21.76 -8.34 -3.32
N LEU A 190 -22.83 -8.43 -4.11
CA LEU A 190 -23.17 -9.62 -4.91
C LEU A 190 -22.67 -9.56 -6.35
N THR A 191 -22.30 -8.38 -6.86
CA THR A 191 -21.98 -8.16 -8.28
C THR A 191 -20.75 -8.98 -8.70
N ARG A 192 -20.90 -9.75 -9.77
CA ARG A 192 -19.81 -10.35 -10.55
C ARG A 192 -19.83 -9.78 -11.97
N LYS A 193 -18.78 -10.01 -12.76
CA LYS A 193 -18.70 -9.60 -14.18
C LYS A 193 -19.93 -10.02 -14.98
N GLU A 194 -20.39 -11.25 -14.81
CA GLU A 194 -21.60 -11.82 -15.47
C GLU A 194 -22.92 -11.10 -15.11
N SER A 195 -22.96 -10.47 -13.93
CA SER A 195 -24.14 -9.77 -13.43
C SER A 195 -24.30 -8.39 -14.11
N VAL A 196 -23.24 -7.86 -14.72
CA VAL A 196 -23.24 -6.57 -15.40
C VAL A 196 -23.78 -6.73 -16.82
N ARG A 197 -25.04 -6.34 -17.01
CA ARG A 197 -25.75 -6.43 -18.31
C ARG A 197 -26.25 -5.06 -18.75
N VAL A 198 -26.34 -4.85 -20.08
CA VAL A 198 -26.65 -3.55 -20.70
C VAL A 198 -27.95 -2.96 -20.14
N PHE A 199 -29.01 -3.77 -20.00
CA PHE A 199 -30.29 -3.30 -19.50
C PHE A 199 -30.24 -2.83 -18.03
N ARG A 200 -29.40 -3.45 -17.20
CA ARG A 200 -29.22 -3.04 -15.79
C ARG A 200 -28.46 -1.72 -15.70
N VAL A 201 -27.44 -1.55 -16.53
CA VAL A 201 -26.72 -0.27 -16.65
C VAL A 201 -27.70 0.82 -17.07
N ARG A 202 -28.46 0.63 -18.16
CA ARG A 202 -29.48 1.60 -18.61
C ARG A 202 -30.46 1.96 -17.50
N LYS A 203 -30.94 0.96 -16.74
CA LYS A 203 -31.89 1.21 -15.65
C LYS A 203 -31.28 2.01 -14.50
N LEU A 204 -30.02 1.75 -14.14
CA LEU A 204 -29.31 2.53 -13.12
C LEU A 204 -29.05 3.98 -13.57
N LEU A 205 -28.77 4.19 -14.86
CA LEU A 205 -28.62 5.53 -15.43
C LEU A 205 -29.94 6.31 -15.48
N GLU A 206 -31.04 5.64 -15.84
CA GLU A 206 -32.40 6.20 -15.77
C GLU A 206 -32.71 6.65 -14.33
N LEU A 207 -32.44 5.80 -13.34
CA LEU A 207 -32.64 6.14 -11.93
C LEU A 207 -31.74 7.27 -11.44
N GLN A 208 -30.49 7.33 -11.92
CA GLN A 208 -29.59 8.46 -11.63
C GLN A 208 -30.12 9.77 -12.21
N SER A 209 -30.72 9.75 -13.41
CA SER A 209 -31.32 10.95 -14.02
C SER A 209 -32.52 11.46 -13.22
N ARG A 210 -33.27 10.55 -12.58
CA ARG A 210 -34.47 10.88 -11.78
C ARG A 210 -34.13 11.30 -10.34
N LEU A 211 -33.21 10.61 -9.67
CA LEU A 211 -32.87 10.79 -8.25
C LEU A 211 -31.63 11.68 -8.02
N GLY A 212 -30.95 12.08 -9.10
CA GLY A 212 -29.68 12.80 -9.06
C GLY A 212 -28.47 11.92 -8.75
N ARG A 213 -27.31 12.56 -8.53
CA ARG A 213 -26.02 11.91 -8.27
C ARG A 213 -25.91 11.36 -6.84
N GLN A 214 -26.75 10.37 -6.52
CA GLN A 214 -26.76 9.74 -5.21
C GLN A 214 -25.52 8.82 -5.00
N PRO A 215 -24.92 8.82 -3.79
CA PRO A 215 -23.65 8.11 -3.52
C PRO A 215 -23.76 6.58 -3.65
N PHE A 216 -24.92 6.01 -3.31
CA PHE A 216 -25.16 4.57 -3.40
C PHE A 216 -25.30 4.07 -4.85
N LEU A 217 -25.92 4.86 -5.73
CA LEU A 217 -26.01 4.56 -7.18
C LEU A 217 -24.66 4.72 -7.86
N LEU A 218 -23.93 5.79 -7.53
CA LEU A 218 -22.60 6.03 -8.06
C LEU A 218 -21.62 4.91 -7.68
N SER A 219 -21.73 4.34 -6.48
CA SER A 219 -20.88 3.24 -6.03
C SER A 219 -21.15 1.92 -6.77
N LEU A 220 -22.41 1.66 -7.14
CA LEU A 220 -22.77 0.50 -7.94
C LEU A 220 -22.38 0.69 -9.42
N LEU A 221 -22.59 1.89 -9.97
CA LEU A 221 -22.20 2.25 -11.33
C LEU A 221 -20.68 2.25 -11.53
N SER A 222 -19.92 2.69 -10.52
CA SER A 222 -18.45 2.60 -10.56
C SER A 222 -17.99 1.15 -10.58
N LEU A 223 -18.59 0.28 -9.76
CA LEU A 223 -18.29 -1.15 -9.78
C LEU A 223 -18.62 -1.78 -11.14
N TYR A 224 -19.75 -1.42 -11.75
CA TYR A 224 -20.13 -1.89 -13.10
C TYR A 224 -19.13 -1.39 -14.17
N LYS A 225 -18.64 -0.15 -14.04
CA LYS A 225 -17.60 0.41 -14.91
C LYS A 225 -16.26 -0.34 -14.77
N VAL A 226 -15.88 -0.74 -13.55
CA VAL A 226 -14.67 -1.56 -13.35
C VAL A 226 -14.78 -2.92 -14.06
N PHE A 227 -15.96 -3.56 -13.99
CA PHE A 227 -16.15 -4.87 -14.61
C PHE A 227 -16.33 -4.81 -16.14
N CYS A 228 -17.00 -3.79 -16.66
CA CYS A 228 -17.29 -3.59 -18.09
C CYS A 228 -17.15 -2.10 -18.47
N PRO A 229 -15.91 -1.60 -18.71
CA PRO A 229 -15.66 -0.17 -18.95
C PRO A 229 -16.35 0.36 -20.22
N GLU A 230 -16.49 -0.47 -21.25
CA GLU A 230 -17.13 -0.09 -22.52
C GLU A 230 -18.64 0.21 -22.38
N MET A 231 -19.27 -0.31 -21.33
CA MET A 231 -20.72 -0.20 -21.14
C MET A 231 -21.13 1.05 -20.35
N VAL A 232 -20.19 1.73 -19.69
CA VAL A 232 -20.45 2.88 -18.80
C VAL A 232 -19.58 4.06 -19.23
N MET A 233 -20.00 4.77 -20.28
CA MET A 233 -19.30 5.95 -20.84
C MET A 233 -19.36 7.22 -19.94
N LEU A 234 -19.82 7.11 -18.70
CA LEU A 234 -19.90 8.28 -17.81
C LEU A 234 -18.55 8.57 -17.12
N SER A 235 -18.21 9.86 -17.06
CA SER A 235 -17.18 10.41 -16.19
C SER A 235 -17.67 10.37 -14.74
N ILE A 236 -17.49 9.21 -14.10
CA ILE A 236 -17.77 9.05 -12.67
C ILE A 236 -16.68 9.81 -11.91
N PRO A 237 -17.04 10.73 -10.98
CA PRO A 237 -16.05 11.44 -10.17
C PRO A 237 -15.16 10.43 -9.43
N SER A 238 -13.85 10.65 -9.47
CA SER A 238 -12.81 9.79 -8.88
C SER A 238 -12.86 9.65 -7.35
N ARG A 239 -13.84 10.27 -6.68
CA ARG A 239 -13.89 10.40 -5.22
C ARG A 239 -15.33 10.21 -4.70
N ILE A 240 -15.74 8.97 -4.47
CA ILE A 240 -16.96 8.66 -3.72
C ILE A 240 -16.55 8.26 -2.29
N LYS A 241 -16.53 9.23 -1.38
CA LYS A 241 -16.37 8.94 0.06
C LYS A 241 -17.48 7.97 0.48
N SER A 242 -17.10 6.78 0.96
CA SER A 242 -17.97 5.75 1.58
C SER A 242 -19.43 5.82 1.10
N GLY A 243 -19.71 5.41 -0.13
CA GLY A 243 -21.02 5.64 -0.75
C GLY A 243 -22.20 4.91 -0.08
N PHE A 244 -21.92 4.04 0.90
CA PHE A 244 -22.91 3.39 1.74
C PHE A 244 -22.68 3.77 3.22
N ARG A 245 -23.71 4.33 3.88
CA ARG A 245 -23.67 4.58 5.33
C ARG A 245 -23.71 3.25 6.08
N ASN A 246 -22.94 3.13 7.17
CA ASN A 246 -22.98 1.97 8.07
C ASN A 246 -24.24 2.02 8.95
N HIS A 247 -25.32 1.35 8.56
CA HIS A 247 -26.60 1.41 9.26
C HIS A 247 -26.75 0.43 10.45
N ASN A 248 -25.65 -0.20 10.91
CA ASN A 248 -25.72 -1.50 11.61
C ASN A 248 -25.15 -1.48 13.05
N MET A 249 -25.29 -0.41 13.81
CA MET A 249 -24.69 -0.31 15.16
C MET A 249 -25.28 -1.29 16.21
N PRO A 250 -26.60 -1.58 16.27
CA PRO A 250 -27.17 -2.45 17.31
C PRO A 250 -26.85 -3.94 17.13
N TRP A 251 -27.10 -4.51 15.95
CA TRP A 251 -26.81 -5.93 15.68
C TRP A 251 -25.32 -6.24 15.73
N LYS A 252 -24.45 -5.33 15.25
CA LYS A 252 -23.01 -5.53 15.35
C LYS A 252 -22.54 -5.61 16.80
N SER A 253 -23.09 -4.76 17.67
CA SER A 253 -22.74 -4.77 19.11
C SER A 253 -23.23 -6.05 19.79
N ALA A 254 -24.45 -6.49 19.49
CA ALA A 254 -25.01 -7.73 20.03
C ALA A 254 -24.27 -8.99 19.51
N LEU A 255 -23.91 -9.01 18.22
CA LEU A 255 -23.14 -10.09 17.61
C LEU A 255 -21.74 -10.20 18.23
N ILE A 256 -21.07 -9.08 18.46
CA ILE A 256 -19.76 -9.04 19.14
C ILE A 256 -19.88 -9.56 20.58
N ALA A 257 -20.98 -9.26 21.29
CA ALA A 257 -21.21 -9.75 22.65
C ALA A 257 -21.39 -11.28 22.68
N VAL A 258 -22.18 -11.82 21.75
CA VAL A 258 -22.42 -13.27 21.62
C VAL A 258 -21.14 -14.02 21.22
N GLN A 259 -20.36 -13.48 20.28
CA GLN A 259 -19.09 -14.07 19.84
C GLN A 259 -18.01 -14.08 20.94
N LYS A 260 -18.05 -13.13 21.89
CA LYS A 260 -17.13 -13.11 23.05
C LYS A 260 -17.56 -14.07 24.16
N GLY A 261 -18.86 -14.35 24.28
CA GLY A 261 -19.42 -15.26 25.29
C GLY A 261 -19.29 -16.74 24.91
N ALA A 262 -19.29 -17.06 23.61
CA ALA A 262 -18.94 -18.39 23.11
C ALA A 262 -17.41 -18.53 23.09
N GLY A 263 -16.84 -19.14 24.14
CA GLY A 263 -15.38 -19.27 24.28
C GLY A 263 -14.67 -19.92 23.08
N PRO A 264 -13.31 -19.94 23.06
CA PRO A 264 -12.49 -20.29 21.89
C PRO A 264 -12.65 -21.73 21.34
N HIS A 265 -13.53 -22.55 21.93
CA HIS A 265 -13.65 -23.98 21.68
C HIS A 265 -14.63 -24.39 20.56
N VAL A 266 -15.47 -23.49 20.02
CA VAL A 266 -16.43 -23.83 18.94
C VAL A 266 -15.89 -23.47 17.55
N ALA A 267 -14.75 -22.78 17.46
CA ALA A 267 -14.08 -22.47 16.20
C ALA A 267 -13.17 -23.61 15.67
N ALA A 268 -13.11 -24.76 16.36
CA ALA A 268 -12.19 -25.86 16.04
C ALA A 268 -12.75 -26.94 15.08
N GLY A 269 -14.00 -26.80 14.60
CA GLY A 269 -14.67 -27.81 13.77
C GLY A 269 -14.68 -27.57 12.25
N ILE A 270 -14.15 -26.46 11.76
CA ILE A 270 -14.19 -26.12 10.33
C ILE A 270 -12.77 -26.00 9.79
N SER A 271 -12.21 -27.15 9.41
CA SER A 271 -11.09 -27.22 8.47
C SER A 271 -11.64 -27.48 7.06
N PRO A 272 -11.61 -26.52 6.14
CA PRO A 272 -11.31 -26.83 4.76
C PRO A 272 -9.80 -27.04 4.67
N ALA A 273 -9.38 -28.15 4.07
CA ALA A 273 -7.97 -28.45 3.84
C ALA A 273 -7.31 -27.30 3.05
N SER A 274 -6.47 -26.51 3.74
CA SER A 274 -5.39 -25.75 3.13
C SER A 274 -4.32 -25.47 4.16
N THR A 275 -3.09 -25.61 3.71
CA THR A 275 -1.83 -25.68 4.43
C THR A 275 -1.59 -24.51 5.38
N THR A 276 -1.11 -24.86 6.57
CA THR A 276 -0.64 -24.03 7.70
C THR A 276 -0.30 -22.56 7.41
N ILE A 277 -1.16 -21.63 7.85
CA ILE A 277 -0.79 -20.27 8.26
C ILE A 277 -1.46 -19.98 9.59
N LYS A 278 -0.66 -19.68 10.62
CA LYS A 278 -1.09 -19.32 11.97
C LYS A 278 -1.84 -17.98 11.92
N THR A 279 -3.13 -17.96 12.23
CA THR A 279 -3.94 -16.74 12.29
C THR A 279 -4.22 -16.33 13.74
N ASN A 280 -3.65 -15.20 14.16
CA ASN A 280 -4.10 -14.48 15.35
C ASN A 280 -5.38 -13.70 15.04
N PRO A 281 -6.33 -13.55 15.99
CA PRO A 281 -7.58 -12.85 15.74
C PRO A 281 -7.35 -11.34 15.88
N ARG A 282 -7.17 -10.62 14.76
CA ARG A 282 -7.22 -9.16 14.74
C ARG A 282 -8.48 -8.71 14.00
N LYS A 283 -9.23 -7.85 14.69
CA LYS A 283 -10.31 -6.98 14.19
C LYS A 283 -10.07 -6.63 12.73
N ARG A 284 -11.13 -6.63 11.88
CA ARG A 284 -11.11 -6.07 10.51
C ARG A 284 -10.38 -4.70 10.50
N LYS A 285 -9.07 -4.74 10.29
CA LYS A 285 -8.30 -3.66 9.73
C LYS A 285 -8.58 -3.75 8.23
N ARG A 286 -9.01 -2.66 7.63
CA ARG A 286 -8.89 -2.53 6.18
C ARG A 286 -7.40 -2.30 5.92
N CYS A 287 -6.62 -3.38 5.86
CA CYS A 287 -5.22 -3.35 5.51
C CYS A 287 -5.15 -3.22 3.98
N HIS A 288 -5.10 -2.01 3.43
CA HIS A 288 -4.97 -1.83 1.99
C HIS A 288 -3.52 -2.02 1.50
N LEU A 289 -2.57 -2.21 2.44
CA LEU A 289 -1.13 -2.35 2.21
C LEU A 289 -0.65 -3.81 2.26
N GLU A 290 -1.46 -4.76 2.75
CA GLU A 290 -1.11 -6.18 2.68
C GLU A 290 -1.12 -6.63 1.21
N LEU A 291 0.07 -6.90 0.68
CA LEU A 291 0.23 -7.40 -0.68
C LEU A 291 -0.53 -8.72 -0.83
N PRO A 292 -1.53 -8.78 -1.71
CA PRO A 292 -2.28 -10.00 -1.89
C PRO A 292 -1.37 -11.12 -2.37
N VAL A 293 -1.53 -12.33 -1.82
CA VAL A 293 -0.77 -13.49 -2.29
C VAL A 293 -1.24 -13.83 -3.70
N MET A 294 -0.29 -14.05 -4.61
CA MET A 294 -0.57 -14.48 -5.98
C MET A 294 -1.38 -15.79 -5.92
N THR A 295 -2.68 -15.70 -6.23
CA THR A 295 -3.62 -16.81 -6.13
C THR A 295 -4.27 -17.03 -7.50
N SER A 296 -4.18 -18.27 -7.98
CA SER A 296 -4.85 -18.69 -9.21
C SER A 296 -6.34 -18.80 -8.90
N VAL A 297 -7.17 -18.00 -9.59
CA VAL A 297 -8.62 -18.22 -9.64
C VAL A 297 -8.92 -19.19 -10.78
N VAL A 298 -8.26 -20.34 -10.80
CA VAL A 298 -8.77 -21.48 -11.55
C VAL A 298 -9.57 -22.29 -10.54
N SER A 299 -10.88 -22.06 -10.57
CA SER A 299 -11.86 -23.03 -10.10
C SER A 299 -11.41 -24.41 -10.58
N LYS A 300 -11.32 -25.40 -9.69
CA LYS A 300 -11.29 -26.80 -10.09
C LYS A 300 -12.53 -27.06 -10.95
N GLU A 301 -12.40 -26.95 -12.26
CA GLU A 301 -13.46 -27.37 -13.18
C GLU A 301 -13.50 -28.90 -13.17
N ALA A 302 -14.70 -29.40 -12.91
CA ALA A 302 -15.09 -30.75 -13.18
C ALA A 302 -14.77 -31.08 -14.65
N GLN A 303 -14.21 -32.27 -14.86
CA GLN A 303 -13.90 -32.79 -16.18
C GLN A 303 -15.13 -32.76 -17.07
N THR A 304 -15.12 -31.88 -18.07
CA THR A 304 -15.90 -32.05 -19.30
C THR A 304 -15.03 -31.53 -20.45
N GLU A 305 -14.96 -32.32 -21.52
CA GLU A 305 -14.08 -32.22 -22.68
C GLU A 305 -13.98 -30.82 -23.35
N PRO A 306 -12.86 -30.51 -24.05
CA PRO A 306 -12.45 -29.16 -24.37
C PRO A 306 -13.05 -28.65 -25.69
N SER A 307 -13.86 -27.61 -25.62
CA SER A 307 -14.12 -26.71 -26.76
C SER A 307 -12.96 -25.72 -26.91
N SER A 308 -12.45 -25.61 -28.15
CA SER A 308 -11.24 -24.92 -28.61
C SER A 308 -11.28 -23.38 -28.51
N CYS A 309 -11.26 -22.84 -27.28
CA CYS A 309 -10.85 -21.46 -27.03
C CYS A 309 -9.54 -21.49 -26.23
N GLY A 310 -8.51 -20.76 -26.68
CA GLY A 310 -7.11 -20.93 -26.26
C GLY A 310 -6.93 -21.04 -24.74
N LYS A 311 -6.25 -22.11 -24.29
CA LYS A 311 -5.95 -22.36 -22.88
C LYS A 311 -5.10 -21.22 -22.31
N VAL A 312 -5.69 -20.35 -21.51
CA VAL A 312 -5.00 -19.28 -20.79
C VAL A 312 -4.33 -19.88 -19.54
N VAL A 313 -3.07 -19.54 -19.28
CA VAL A 313 -2.25 -20.02 -18.17
C VAL A 313 -2.15 -18.89 -17.12
N PRO A 314 -2.67 -19.06 -15.91
CA PRO A 314 -2.51 -18.07 -14.85
C PRO A 314 -1.03 -17.85 -14.53
N LEU A 315 -0.60 -16.58 -14.43
CA LEU A 315 0.80 -16.23 -14.11
C LEU A 315 1.31 -16.88 -12.80
N VAL A 316 0.39 -17.22 -11.88
CA VAL A 316 0.65 -17.91 -10.61
C VAL A 316 1.22 -19.33 -10.80
N GLN A 317 0.92 -19.98 -11.93
CA GLN A 317 1.35 -21.37 -12.21
C GLN A 317 2.77 -21.45 -12.80
N LEU A 318 3.37 -20.30 -13.12
CA LEU A 318 4.69 -20.22 -13.76
C LEU A 318 5.77 -20.07 -12.69
N HIS A 319 6.76 -20.95 -12.72
CA HIS A 319 7.82 -21.01 -11.69
C HIS A 319 9.21 -20.73 -12.25
N SER A 320 9.35 -20.58 -13.57
CA SER A 320 10.61 -20.31 -14.24
C SER A 320 10.44 -19.35 -15.41
N PHE A 321 11.52 -18.63 -15.74
CA PHE A 321 11.53 -17.69 -16.87
C PHE A 321 11.33 -18.38 -18.22
N ALA A 322 11.87 -19.60 -18.40
CA ALA A 322 11.63 -20.38 -19.62
C ALA A 322 10.14 -20.67 -19.84
N GLN A 323 9.42 -21.07 -18.79
CA GLN A 323 7.97 -21.31 -18.85
C GLN A 323 7.19 -20.01 -19.13
N LEU A 324 7.67 -18.86 -18.66
CA LEU A 324 7.10 -17.55 -18.97
C LEU A 324 7.16 -17.26 -20.47
N LEU A 325 8.34 -17.44 -21.08
CA LEU A 325 8.55 -17.20 -22.51
C LEU A 325 7.70 -18.12 -23.38
N GLU A 326 7.62 -19.42 -23.04
CA GLU A 326 6.81 -20.40 -23.77
C GLU A 326 5.31 -20.06 -23.76
N ASN A 327 4.83 -19.47 -22.67
CA ASN A 327 3.41 -19.18 -22.46
C ASN A 327 3.06 -17.70 -22.60
N MET A 328 3.98 -16.83 -23.03
CA MET A 328 3.85 -15.37 -22.99
C MET A 328 2.54 -14.84 -23.61
N HIS A 329 2.08 -15.47 -24.69
CA HIS A 329 0.84 -15.13 -25.42
C HIS A 329 -0.45 -15.67 -24.78
N ARG A 330 -0.35 -16.45 -23.69
CA ARG A 330 -1.46 -17.14 -23.02
C ARG A 330 -1.55 -16.78 -21.54
N ILE A 331 -0.82 -15.78 -21.06
CA ILE A 331 -0.78 -15.51 -19.61
C ILE A 331 -2.05 -14.78 -19.15
N GLU A 332 -2.70 -15.30 -18.10
CA GLU A 332 -3.77 -14.59 -17.38
C GLU A 332 -3.18 -13.82 -16.19
N LEU A 333 -3.38 -12.51 -16.18
CA LEU A 333 -3.00 -11.65 -15.05
C LEU A 333 -4.00 -11.76 -13.89
N PRO A 334 -3.53 -11.74 -12.63
CA PRO A 334 -4.40 -11.83 -11.47
C PRO A 334 -5.39 -10.65 -11.39
N ALA A 335 -6.57 -10.90 -10.81
CA ALA A 335 -7.52 -9.82 -10.51
C ALA A 335 -6.94 -8.82 -9.49
N GLN A 336 -6.15 -9.31 -8.54
CA GLN A 336 -5.48 -8.55 -7.50
C GLN A 336 -4.08 -8.10 -7.95
N MET A 337 -4.02 -6.98 -8.67
CA MET A 337 -2.79 -6.47 -9.28
C MET A 337 -1.65 -6.21 -8.30
N GLY A 338 -1.95 -5.86 -7.04
CA GLY A 338 -0.92 -5.68 -6.00
C GLY A 338 -0.03 -6.91 -5.77
N SER A 339 -0.52 -8.12 -6.07
CA SER A 339 0.28 -9.35 -5.95
C SER A 339 1.50 -9.39 -6.87
N LEU A 340 1.50 -8.62 -7.96
CA LEU A 340 2.57 -8.57 -8.95
C LEU A 340 3.86 -7.97 -8.37
N LEU A 341 3.74 -6.99 -7.46
CA LEU A 341 4.88 -6.33 -6.81
C LEU A 341 5.76 -7.31 -6.00
N GLY A 342 5.23 -8.50 -5.67
CA GLY A 342 5.91 -9.51 -4.87
C GLY A 342 6.60 -10.63 -5.66
N SER A 343 6.51 -10.64 -6.99
CA SER A 343 7.00 -11.75 -7.82
C SER A 343 7.94 -11.25 -8.92
N SER A 344 9.20 -11.69 -8.91
CA SER A 344 10.19 -11.34 -9.93
C SER A 344 9.75 -11.77 -11.34
N LEU A 345 9.14 -12.95 -11.48
CA LEU A 345 8.60 -13.43 -12.76
C LEU A 345 7.47 -12.53 -13.27
N ALA A 346 6.65 -12.00 -12.37
CA ALA A 346 5.59 -11.09 -12.74
C ALA A 346 6.13 -9.73 -13.21
N LEU A 347 7.19 -9.24 -12.56
CA LEU A 347 7.85 -8.01 -12.98
C LEU A 347 8.56 -8.19 -14.33
N GLN A 348 9.20 -9.34 -14.57
CA GLN A 348 9.78 -9.68 -15.88
C GLN A 348 8.73 -9.73 -16.98
N TYR A 349 7.54 -10.27 -16.69
CA TYR A 349 6.42 -10.26 -17.62
C TYR A 349 5.97 -8.83 -17.95
N LEU A 350 5.80 -7.98 -16.93
CA LEU A 350 5.40 -6.58 -17.13
C LEU A 350 6.40 -5.82 -17.99
N ASP A 351 7.69 -6.02 -17.73
CA ASP A 351 8.80 -5.42 -18.48
C ASP A 351 8.86 -5.89 -19.93
N CYS A 352 8.72 -7.21 -20.17
CA CYS A 352 8.82 -7.78 -21.51
C CYS A 352 7.59 -7.52 -22.40
N VAL A 353 6.37 -7.54 -21.82
CA VAL A 353 5.12 -7.47 -22.59
C VAL A 353 4.58 -6.05 -22.70
N GLN A 354 4.89 -5.18 -21.73
CA GLN A 354 4.46 -3.78 -21.70
C GLN A 354 2.95 -3.59 -21.98
N ASP A 355 2.11 -4.48 -21.46
CA ASP A 355 0.66 -4.38 -21.61
C ASP A 355 0.13 -3.15 -20.86
N GLU A 356 -0.28 -2.13 -21.61
CA GLU A 356 -0.82 -0.89 -21.08
C GLU A 356 -2.01 -1.12 -20.13
N SER A 357 -2.87 -2.10 -20.43
CA SER A 357 -4.05 -2.38 -19.62
C SER A 357 -3.67 -2.95 -18.25
N ALA A 358 -2.64 -3.79 -18.19
CA ALA A 358 -2.07 -4.32 -16.96
C ALA A 358 -1.45 -3.22 -16.12
N LEU A 359 -0.65 -2.35 -16.74
CA LEU A 359 0.02 -1.25 -16.06
C LEU A 359 -0.97 -0.21 -15.53
N LEU A 360 -2.03 0.11 -16.28
CA LEU A 360 -3.11 0.98 -15.82
C LEU A 360 -3.85 0.38 -14.61
N ARG A 361 -4.15 -0.91 -14.64
CA ARG A 361 -4.81 -1.60 -13.51
C ARG A 361 -3.92 -1.64 -12.27
N LEU A 362 -2.61 -1.86 -12.44
CA LEU A 362 -1.63 -1.82 -11.36
C LEU A 362 -1.50 -0.41 -10.78
N ASN A 363 -1.31 0.60 -11.63
CA ASN A 363 -1.23 2.01 -11.24
C ASN A 363 -2.49 2.47 -10.49
N PHE A 364 -3.68 2.06 -10.95
CA PHE A 364 -4.92 2.38 -10.25
C PHE A 364 -4.97 1.77 -8.84
N TRP A 365 -4.63 0.48 -8.72
CA TRP A 365 -4.62 -0.21 -7.42
C TRP A 365 -3.60 0.44 -6.47
N LEU A 366 -2.39 0.70 -6.96
CA LEU A 366 -1.29 1.29 -6.19
C LEU A 366 -1.62 2.71 -5.74
N GLY A 367 -2.15 3.55 -6.64
CA GLY A 367 -2.62 4.89 -6.30
C GLY A 367 -3.73 4.88 -5.25
N TYR A 368 -4.69 3.95 -5.35
CA TYR A 368 -5.73 3.80 -4.33
C TYR A 368 -5.16 3.40 -2.97
N ALA A 369 -4.26 2.40 -2.92
CA ALA A 369 -3.63 1.95 -1.69
C ALA A 369 -2.81 3.07 -1.00
N LEU A 370 -1.99 3.80 -1.76
CA LEU A 370 -1.20 4.93 -1.24
C LEU A 370 -2.09 6.07 -0.72
N HIS A 371 -3.13 6.45 -1.47
CA HIS A 371 -4.01 7.55 -1.07
C HIS A 371 -4.85 7.23 0.17
N GLU A 372 -5.44 6.03 0.26
CA GLU A 372 -6.26 5.63 1.42
C GLU A 372 -5.47 5.64 2.72
N GLU A 373 -4.24 5.17 2.69
CA GLU A 373 -3.44 4.94 3.89
C GLU A 373 -2.75 6.21 4.38
N PHE A 374 -2.20 7.02 3.46
CA PHE A 374 -1.41 8.20 3.82
C PHE A 374 -2.20 9.51 3.80
N LEU A 375 -3.23 9.65 2.96
CA LEU A 375 -3.96 10.92 2.80
C LEU A 375 -5.37 10.90 3.41
N PHE A 376 -6.00 9.73 3.55
CA PHE A 376 -7.38 9.63 4.05
C PHE A 376 -7.49 9.08 5.49
N CYS A 377 -6.46 8.42 6.02
CA CYS A 377 -6.46 7.85 7.39
C CYS A 377 -5.81 8.74 8.46
N GLY A 378 -5.86 10.06 8.31
CA GLY A 378 -5.18 11.04 9.20
C GLY A 378 -5.65 11.13 10.66
N ASP A 379 -6.56 10.27 11.13
CA ASP A 379 -7.19 10.43 12.46
C ASP A 379 -7.26 9.15 13.30
N ARG A 380 -6.49 8.11 12.93
CA ARG A 380 -6.51 6.83 13.65
C ARG A 380 -5.12 6.24 13.82
N GLY A 381 -4.34 6.81 14.74
CA GLY A 381 -3.18 6.17 15.38
C GLY A 381 -1.98 5.94 14.45
N ALA A 382 -1.17 6.98 14.26
CA ALA A 382 0.08 6.97 13.48
C ALA A 382 1.08 5.85 13.87
N SER A 383 0.96 5.25 15.05
CA SER A 383 1.89 4.20 15.52
C SER A 383 1.54 2.77 15.06
N GLN A 384 0.33 2.50 14.55
CA GLN A 384 -0.06 1.15 14.09
C GLN A 384 -0.01 0.98 12.56
N ASN A 385 0.05 2.08 11.80
CA ASN A 385 0.07 2.04 10.32
C ASN A 385 1.49 1.87 9.76
N SER A 386 2.54 2.23 10.50
CA SER A 386 3.94 2.12 10.05
C SER A 386 4.42 0.67 9.88
N GLN A 387 3.87 -0.28 10.65
CA GLN A 387 4.30 -1.69 10.62
C GLN A 387 3.95 -2.41 9.31
N GLU A 388 2.86 -2.00 8.65
CA GLU A 388 2.43 -2.57 7.35
C GLU A 388 2.86 -1.67 6.18
N ALA A 389 2.97 -0.36 6.40
CA ALA A 389 3.41 0.59 5.39
C ALA A 389 4.89 0.46 5.00
N LEU A 390 5.77 0.20 5.97
CA LEU A 390 7.20 0.02 5.69
C LEU A 390 7.47 -1.15 4.72
N PRO A 391 7.04 -2.39 4.97
CA PRO A 391 7.31 -3.50 4.06
C PRO A 391 6.63 -3.33 2.69
N PHE A 392 5.50 -2.62 2.65
CA PHE A 392 4.84 -2.28 1.40
C PHE A 392 5.67 -1.28 0.57
N LEU A 393 6.12 -0.18 1.17
CA LEU A 393 6.96 0.81 0.49
C LEU A 393 8.32 0.25 0.09
N ASP A 394 8.95 -0.58 0.94
CA ASP A 394 10.21 -1.25 0.59
C ASP A 394 10.05 -2.17 -0.63
N ARG A 395 8.91 -2.89 -0.71
CA ARG A 395 8.62 -3.72 -1.89
C ARG A 395 8.31 -2.88 -3.13
N LEU A 396 7.60 -1.77 -2.97
CA LEU A 396 7.35 -0.83 -4.05
C LEU A 396 8.67 -0.28 -4.60
N LEU A 397 9.58 0.15 -3.73
CA LEU A 397 10.91 0.61 -4.10
C LEU A 397 11.71 -0.49 -4.78
N SER A 398 11.71 -1.71 -4.22
CA SER A 398 12.38 -2.86 -4.84
C SER A 398 11.82 -3.16 -6.23
N THR A 399 10.52 -2.98 -6.44
CA THR A 399 9.87 -3.15 -7.74
C THR A 399 10.31 -2.06 -8.72
N GLN A 400 10.32 -0.80 -8.30
CA GLN A 400 10.79 0.32 -9.14
C GLN A 400 12.27 0.18 -9.48
N HIS A 401 13.10 -0.28 -8.53
CA HIS A 401 14.49 -0.61 -8.80
C HIS A 401 14.64 -1.80 -9.75
N PHE A 402 13.77 -2.80 -9.68
CA PHE A 402 13.81 -3.91 -10.63
C PHE A 402 13.47 -3.46 -12.05
N LEU A 403 12.39 -2.67 -12.20
CA LEU A 403 11.92 -2.16 -13.49
C LEU A 403 12.75 -0.98 -14.01
N GLN A 404 13.60 -0.38 -13.17
CA GLN A 404 14.28 0.90 -13.45
C GLN A 404 13.33 2.06 -13.81
N GLU A 405 12.04 1.92 -13.48
CA GLU A 405 10.99 2.88 -13.81
C GLU A 405 10.10 3.22 -12.60
N GLY A 406 9.63 4.47 -12.60
CA GLY A 406 8.64 4.97 -11.64
C GLY A 406 7.21 4.53 -11.99
N PHE A 407 6.31 4.61 -11.02
CA PHE A 407 4.87 4.44 -11.28
C PHE A 407 4.21 5.82 -11.25
N SER A 408 3.44 6.16 -12.28
CA SER A 408 2.75 7.46 -12.38
C SER A 408 1.80 7.73 -11.20
N CYS A 409 1.22 6.69 -10.61
CA CYS A 409 0.42 6.83 -9.41
C CYS A 409 1.23 7.22 -8.17
N SER A 410 2.50 6.80 -8.08
CA SER A 410 3.41 7.18 -6.99
C SER A 410 3.76 8.66 -7.10
N GLU A 411 4.01 9.18 -8.30
CA GLU A 411 4.22 10.60 -8.56
C GLU A 411 3.01 11.44 -8.15
N ALA A 412 1.82 11.08 -8.64
CA ALA A 412 0.57 11.77 -8.34
C ALA A 412 0.22 11.73 -6.84
N PHE A 413 0.64 10.68 -6.14
CA PHE A 413 0.57 10.57 -4.70
C PHE A 413 1.54 11.55 -4.03
N LEU A 414 2.82 11.52 -4.39
CA LEU A 414 3.87 12.34 -3.78
C LEU A 414 3.58 13.84 -3.89
N TYR A 415 3.15 14.33 -5.06
CA TYR A 415 2.81 15.76 -5.22
C TYR A 415 1.72 16.24 -4.25
N LYS A 416 0.80 15.35 -3.87
CA LYS A 416 -0.25 15.68 -2.88
C LYS A 416 0.24 15.46 -1.46
N PHE A 417 1.03 14.42 -1.22
CA PHE A 417 1.51 14.04 0.10
C PHE A 417 2.56 15.01 0.65
N LEU A 418 3.44 15.56 -0.18
CA LEU A 418 4.45 16.54 0.23
C LEU A 418 3.85 17.78 0.91
N ASN A 419 2.63 18.18 0.53
CA ASN A 419 1.94 19.34 1.14
C ASN A 419 1.43 19.07 2.56
N VAL A 420 1.36 17.82 3.00
CA VAL A 420 0.88 17.41 4.34
C VAL A 420 1.93 16.67 5.16
N TRP A 421 3.04 16.28 4.53
CA TRP A 421 4.11 15.52 5.16
C TRP A 421 5.00 16.43 6.00
N ASP A 422 5.35 15.98 7.19
CA ASP A 422 6.18 16.69 8.17
C ASP A 422 7.67 16.35 8.09
N GLY A 423 8.07 15.48 7.15
CA GLY A 423 9.46 15.02 7.01
C GLY A 423 9.89 13.92 7.99
N SER A 424 9.00 13.43 8.86
CA SER A 424 9.34 12.42 9.89
C SER A 424 8.93 11.00 9.50
N LEU A 425 7.69 10.84 9.00
CA LEU A 425 7.10 9.54 8.70
C LEU A 425 7.80 8.85 7.51
N LEU A 426 8.30 7.61 7.74
CA LEU A 426 8.90 6.73 6.72
C LEU A 426 9.89 7.45 5.78
N ARG A 427 10.69 8.35 6.36
CA ARG A 427 11.57 9.27 5.62
C ARG A 427 12.44 8.60 4.56
N PRO A 428 13.20 7.52 4.85
CA PRO A 428 14.04 6.88 3.83
C PRO A 428 13.22 6.38 2.64
N GLN A 429 12.05 5.80 2.90
CA GLN A 429 11.17 5.26 1.87
C GLN A 429 10.55 6.37 1.01
N ILE A 430 10.08 7.45 1.62
CA ILE A 430 9.49 8.58 0.89
C ILE A 430 10.54 9.29 0.04
N LEU A 431 11.74 9.53 0.58
CA LEU A 431 12.88 10.07 -0.19
C LEU A 431 13.29 9.12 -1.32
N GLY A 432 13.30 7.81 -1.07
CA GLY A 432 13.52 6.80 -2.11
C GLY A 432 12.51 6.92 -3.26
N LEU A 433 11.23 7.08 -2.95
CA LEU A 433 10.18 7.24 -3.97
C LEU A 433 10.31 8.55 -4.73
N LEU A 434 10.66 9.65 -4.04
CA LEU A 434 10.91 10.96 -4.66
C LEU A 434 12.07 10.89 -5.65
N SER A 435 13.11 10.11 -5.34
CA SER A 435 14.24 9.92 -6.25
C SER A 435 13.87 9.17 -7.54
N ASN A 436 12.69 8.53 -7.61
CA ASN A 436 12.19 7.81 -8.80
C ASN A 436 11.26 8.66 -9.68
N ILE A 437 11.05 9.95 -9.36
CA ILE A 437 10.20 10.82 -10.18
C ILE A 437 10.91 11.07 -11.53
N PRO A 438 10.23 10.82 -12.67
CA PRO A 438 10.79 11.08 -13.99
C PRO A 438 10.94 12.58 -14.24
N VAL A 439 11.60 12.95 -15.34
CA VAL A 439 11.76 14.36 -15.71
C VAL A 439 10.40 14.98 -16.02
N VAL A 440 10.10 16.10 -15.34
CA VAL A 440 8.88 16.88 -15.53
C VAL A 440 9.26 18.27 -16.04
N PRO A 441 8.47 18.91 -16.92
CA PRO A 441 8.74 20.26 -17.39
C PRO A 441 9.01 21.24 -16.24
N SER A 442 10.05 22.06 -16.41
CA SER A 442 10.54 23.04 -15.42
C SER A 442 9.43 23.93 -14.82
N ALA A 443 8.41 24.28 -15.62
CA ALA A 443 7.27 25.06 -15.15
C ALA A 443 6.44 24.37 -14.05
N GLN A 444 6.31 23.04 -14.11
CA GLN A 444 5.49 22.25 -13.19
C GLN A 444 6.28 21.75 -11.99
N ILE A 445 7.56 21.38 -12.18
CA ILE A 445 8.38 20.79 -11.11
C ILE A 445 8.55 21.73 -9.91
N ARG A 446 8.65 23.03 -10.18
CA ARG A 446 8.86 24.04 -9.15
C ARG A 446 7.72 24.08 -8.12
N GLN A 447 6.48 24.12 -8.60
CA GLN A 447 5.29 24.20 -7.75
C GLN A 447 4.98 22.87 -7.06
N LEU A 448 5.17 21.75 -7.77
CA LEU A 448 4.76 20.43 -7.28
C LEU A 448 5.77 19.78 -6.35
N LEU A 449 7.07 20.08 -6.50
CA LEU A 449 8.15 19.46 -5.75
C LEU A 449 9.01 20.47 -4.99
N PHE A 450 9.54 21.48 -5.67
CA PHE A 450 10.61 22.31 -5.09
C PHE A 450 10.12 23.19 -3.94
N GLU A 451 8.96 23.83 -4.08
CA GLU A 451 8.38 24.67 -3.02
C GLU A 451 8.12 23.88 -1.71
N PRO A 452 7.41 22.73 -1.73
CA PRO A 452 7.23 21.91 -0.53
C PRO A 452 8.56 21.42 0.08
N LEU A 453 9.49 20.95 -0.75
CA LEU A 453 10.77 20.43 -0.29
C LEU A 453 11.66 21.53 0.31
N MET A 454 11.60 22.75 -0.22
CA MET A 454 12.31 23.91 0.31
C MET A 454 11.82 24.25 1.72
N GLN A 455 10.51 24.26 1.95
CA GLN A 455 9.93 24.51 3.27
C GLN A 455 10.35 23.45 4.29
N LEU A 456 10.32 22.17 3.89
CA LEU A 456 10.79 21.07 4.74
C LEU A 456 12.29 21.16 5.01
N PHE A 457 13.09 21.51 4.01
CA PHE A 457 14.54 21.64 4.17
C PHE A 457 14.89 22.66 5.25
N PHE A 458 14.33 23.87 5.22
CA PHE A 458 14.68 24.91 6.19
C PHE A 458 14.19 24.66 7.61
N THR A 459 13.10 23.91 7.77
CA THR A 459 12.50 23.62 9.08
C THR A 459 13.04 22.34 9.74
N SER A 460 13.85 21.56 9.03
CA SER A 460 14.29 20.23 9.46
C SER A 460 15.73 20.17 9.97
N SER A 461 16.05 19.04 10.62
CA SER A 461 17.40 18.70 11.11
C SER A 461 18.45 18.56 10.00
N LEU A 462 19.72 18.73 10.35
CA LEU A 462 20.88 18.45 9.48
C LEU A 462 20.80 17.09 8.75
N PHE A 463 20.40 16.03 9.44
CA PHE A 463 20.28 14.69 8.83
C PHE A 463 19.21 14.62 7.75
N PHE A 464 18.09 15.34 7.92
CA PHE A 464 17.07 15.46 6.88
C PHE A 464 17.62 16.23 5.68
N LYS A 465 18.34 17.34 5.92
CA LYS A 465 18.98 18.12 4.87
C LYS A 465 19.94 17.26 4.04
N CYS A 466 20.77 16.45 4.68
CA CYS A 466 21.66 15.50 4.02
C CYS A 466 20.89 14.45 3.21
N GLY A 467 19.87 13.81 3.80
CA GLY A 467 19.05 12.83 3.10
C GLY A 467 18.29 13.42 1.89
N LEU A 468 17.88 14.70 1.97
CA LEU A 468 17.29 15.39 0.83
C LEU A 468 18.32 15.65 -0.28
N MET A 469 19.55 16.06 0.07
CA MET A 469 20.63 16.22 -0.90
C MET A 469 20.94 14.90 -1.62
N GLU A 470 21.03 13.81 -0.87
CA GLU A 470 21.20 12.46 -1.44
C GLU A 470 20.04 12.07 -2.36
N CYS A 471 18.79 12.33 -1.93
CA CYS A 471 17.60 12.09 -2.74
C CYS A 471 17.65 12.85 -4.08
N LEU A 472 17.98 14.15 -4.05
CA LEU A 472 18.05 14.99 -5.24
C LEU A 472 19.22 14.59 -6.15
N ASN A 473 20.34 14.15 -5.57
CA ASN A 473 21.45 13.58 -6.33
C ASN A 473 21.06 12.29 -7.05
N ASN A 474 20.39 11.36 -6.35
CA ASN A 474 19.90 10.13 -6.94
C ASN A 474 18.85 10.37 -8.04
N MET A 475 18.02 11.40 -7.89
CA MET A 475 17.08 11.84 -8.92
C MET A 475 17.83 12.34 -10.16
N LEU A 476 18.81 13.25 -9.99
CA LEU A 476 19.65 13.74 -11.09
C LEU A 476 20.37 12.59 -11.80
N LEU A 477 20.98 11.67 -11.04
CA LEU A 477 21.68 10.52 -11.58
C LEU A 477 20.79 9.66 -12.49
N LYS A 478 19.55 9.39 -12.08
CA LYS A 478 18.59 8.62 -12.88
C LYS A 478 18.17 9.36 -14.13
N TRP A 479 17.92 10.67 -14.04
CA TRP A 479 17.60 11.49 -15.21
C TRP A 479 18.73 11.48 -16.25
N LEU A 480 19.97 11.65 -15.79
CA LEU A 480 21.15 11.61 -16.66
C LEU A 480 21.40 10.22 -17.25
N THR A 481 21.20 9.17 -16.46
CA THR A 481 21.33 7.79 -16.93
C THR A 481 20.28 7.48 -18.00
N TRP A 482 19.03 7.85 -17.75
CA TRP A 482 17.94 7.73 -18.73
C TRP A 482 18.32 8.46 -20.03
N HIS A 483 18.75 9.72 -19.95
CA HIS A 483 19.22 10.45 -21.14
C HIS A 483 20.35 9.72 -21.86
N SER A 484 21.38 9.25 -21.16
CA SER A 484 22.54 8.61 -21.79
C SER A 484 22.21 7.32 -22.54
N VAL A 485 21.21 6.57 -22.08
CA VAL A 485 20.77 5.32 -22.70
C VAL A 485 19.92 5.61 -23.94
N TYR A 486 18.94 6.53 -23.83
CA TYR A 486 17.99 6.82 -24.90
C TYR A 486 18.50 7.84 -25.94
N ALA A 487 19.51 8.65 -25.62
CA ALA A 487 20.11 9.61 -26.56
C ALA A 487 20.98 8.96 -27.65
N LEU A 488 21.24 7.66 -27.57
CA LEU A 488 21.98 6.90 -28.59
C LEU A 488 21.09 6.40 -29.73
N GLU A 489 19.76 6.48 -29.58
CA GLU A 489 18.80 6.20 -30.63
C GLU A 489 18.52 7.52 -31.36
N ASP A 490 19.14 7.70 -32.54
CA ASP A 490 19.36 8.95 -33.30
C ASP A 490 18.12 9.80 -33.68
N ASP A 491 16.92 9.51 -33.17
CA ASP A 491 15.71 10.33 -33.36
C ASP A 491 14.96 10.47 -32.02
N LEU A 492 15.38 11.45 -31.20
CA LEU A 492 14.75 11.75 -29.91
C LEU A 492 13.41 12.49 -30.10
N ASP A 493 12.45 11.89 -30.80
CA ASP A 493 11.04 12.07 -30.44
C ASP A 493 10.86 11.30 -29.12
N ILE A 494 10.92 12.01 -27.99
CA ILE A 494 10.66 11.49 -26.63
C ILE A 494 9.16 11.16 -26.49
N SER A 495 8.65 10.30 -27.37
CA SER A 495 7.27 9.82 -27.44
C SER A 495 7.18 8.31 -27.38
N LEU A 496 8.31 7.59 -27.44
CA LEU A 496 8.30 6.14 -27.52
C LEU A 496 8.83 5.50 -26.23
N ASN A 497 7.87 4.90 -25.52
CA ASN A 497 7.99 3.74 -24.63
C ASN A 497 8.12 3.95 -23.11
N SER A 498 8.16 5.18 -22.59
CA SER A 498 7.89 5.38 -21.16
C SER A 498 6.43 5.76 -20.94
N HIS A 499 5.75 5.13 -19.97
CA HIS A 499 4.37 5.44 -19.58
C HIS A 499 4.17 6.86 -18.98
N THR A 500 5.13 7.75 -19.18
CA THR A 500 5.06 9.17 -18.90
C THR A 500 4.32 9.86 -20.04
N SER A 501 3.13 10.40 -19.76
CA SER A 501 2.27 11.10 -20.72
C SER A 501 2.81 12.45 -21.21
N ILE A 502 4.12 12.73 -21.06
CA ILE A 502 4.73 14.02 -21.34
C ILE A 502 5.76 13.84 -22.45
N ASN A 503 5.39 14.26 -23.65
CA ASN A 503 6.34 14.47 -24.74
C ASN A 503 7.29 15.59 -24.30
N MET A 504 8.57 15.26 -24.14
CA MET A 504 9.61 16.22 -23.75
C MET A 504 10.54 16.46 -24.94
N THR A 505 11.08 17.66 -25.12
CA THR A 505 12.15 17.88 -26.11
C THR A 505 13.50 17.83 -25.41
N LEU A 506 14.60 17.58 -26.14
CA LEU A 506 15.95 17.66 -25.56
C LEU A 506 16.21 19.03 -24.89
N SER A 507 15.65 20.12 -25.43
CA SER A 507 15.73 21.45 -24.81
C SER A 507 14.96 21.50 -23.48
N GLY A 508 13.72 21.00 -23.46
CA GLY A 508 12.92 20.96 -22.23
C GLY A 508 13.51 20.05 -21.15
N PHE A 509 14.18 18.97 -21.54
CA PHE A 509 14.95 18.12 -20.64
C PHE A 509 16.11 18.90 -20.02
N LYS A 510 16.93 19.58 -20.83
CA LYS A 510 18.03 20.43 -20.35
C LYS A 510 17.54 21.51 -19.39
N ASP A 511 16.44 22.19 -19.73
CA ASP A 511 15.86 23.23 -18.87
C ASP A 511 15.41 22.67 -17.51
N SER A 512 14.87 21.45 -17.48
CA SER A 512 14.43 20.79 -16.25
C SER A 512 15.61 20.33 -15.39
N VAL A 513 16.68 19.82 -16.01
CA VAL A 513 17.95 19.50 -15.33
C VAL A 513 18.59 20.77 -14.76
N MET A 514 18.65 21.86 -15.54
CA MET A 514 19.15 23.16 -15.08
C MET A 514 18.39 23.65 -13.86
N GLU A 515 17.05 23.65 -13.91
CA GLU A 515 16.22 24.11 -12.78
C GLU A 515 16.45 23.26 -11.52
N LEU A 516 16.69 21.95 -11.66
CA LEU A 516 17.08 21.08 -10.54
C LEU A 516 18.45 21.47 -9.96
N VAL A 517 19.47 21.65 -10.80
CA VAL A 517 20.82 22.02 -10.34
C VAL A 517 20.81 23.39 -9.68
N ASP A 518 20.07 24.35 -10.24
CA ASP A 518 19.91 25.68 -9.65
C ASP A 518 19.15 25.64 -8.33
N PHE A 519 18.10 24.82 -8.23
CA PHE A 519 17.37 24.60 -6.98
C PHE A 519 18.26 24.00 -5.89
N VAL A 520 19.03 22.95 -6.21
CA VAL A 520 19.98 22.33 -5.27
C VAL A 520 21.07 23.31 -4.89
N GLY A 521 21.60 24.09 -5.84
CA GLY A 521 22.59 25.13 -5.58
C GLY A 521 22.10 26.20 -4.59
N ARG A 522 20.84 26.62 -4.70
CA ARG A 522 20.19 27.52 -3.74
C ARG A 522 20.06 26.87 -2.36
N LEU A 523 19.56 25.63 -2.28
CA LEU A 523 19.44 24.91 -1.01
C LEU A 523 20.79 24.66 -0.35
N ALA A 524 21.81 24.29 -1.12
CA ALA A 524 23.15 24.03 -0.63
C ALA A 524 23.80 25.31 -0.08
N SER A 525 23.73 26.41 -0.83
CA SER A 525 24.28 27.70 -0.40
C SER A 525 23.65 28.19 0.91
N LEU A 526 22.31 28.14 1.00
CA LEU A 526 21.60 28.57 2.20
C LEU A 526 21.74 27.57 3.35
N GLY A 527 21.71 26.26 3.06
CA GLY A 527 21.86 25.20 4.04
C GLY A 527 23.23 25.20 4.71
N LEU A 528 24.30 25.36 3.93
CA LEU A 528 25.66 25.49 4.47
C LEU A 528 25.79 26.74 5.33
N GLN A 529 25.21 27.87 4.92
CA GLN A 529 25.22 29.09 5.75
C GLN A 529 24.48 28.89 7.09
N LEU A 530 23.29 28.28 7.06
CA LEU A 530 22.47 28.06 8.26
C LEU A 530 23.11 27.09 9.25
N GLU A 531 23.79 26.06 8.76
CA GLU A 531 24.43 25.02 9.58
C GLU A 531 25.90 25.33 9.91
N GLY A 532 26.38 26.54 9.63
CA GLY A 532 27.76 26.96 9.94
C GLY A 532 28.83 26.20 9.14
N CYS A 533 28.55 25.90 7.87
CA CYS A 533 29.41 25.15 6.95
C CYS A 533 29.78 23.74 7.47
N HIS A 534 28.81 23.05 8.07
CA HIS A 534 29.00 21.71 8.60
C HIS A 534 29.53 20.72 7.54
N SER A 535 30.65 20.05 7.85
CA SER A 535 31.37 19.15 6.92
C SER A 535 30.51 18.01 6.37
N LEU A 536 29.64 17.41 7.20
CA LEU A 536 28.70 16.37 6.75
C LEU A 536 27.81 16.87 5.60
N LEU A 537 27.14 18.01 5.75
CA LEU A 537 26.28 18.55 4.69
C LEU A 537 27.10 18.92 3.45
N LEU A 538 28.28 19.49 3.65
CA LEU A 538 29.21 19.80 2.57
C LEU A 538 29.58 18.55 1.76
N SER A 539 29.83 17.42 2.41
CA SER A 539 30.11 16.15 1.71
C SER A 539 28.96 15.74 0.78
N PHE A 540 27.70 15.77 1.25
CA PHE A 540 26.54 15.44 0.40
C PHE A 540 26.33 16.44 -0.74
N VAL A 541 26.65 17.72 -0.51
CA VAL A 541 26.61 18.75 -1.56
C VAL A 541 27.70 18.50 -2.60
N LEU A 542 28.90 18.09 -2.19
CA LEU A 542 29.97 17.74 -3.12
C LEU A 542 29.65 16.46 -3.91
N ASP A 543 28.98 15.46 -3.31
CA ASP A 543 28.49 14.27 -4.05
C ASP A 543 27.56 14.68 -5.21
N PHE A 544 26.71 15.67 -4.97
CA PHE A 544 25.85 16.23 -6.00
C PHE A 544 26.66 16.89 -7.12
N TYR A 545 27.64 17.74 -6.79
CA TYR A 545 28.43 18.44 -7.80
C TYR A 545 29.44 17.55 -8.55
N GLU A 546 29.86 16.43 -7.97
CA GLU A 546 30.56 15.37 -8.71
C GLU A 546 29.67 14.74 -9.78
N THR A 547 28.38 14.55 -9.50
CA THR A 547 27.43 14.07 -10.51
C THR A 547 27.15 15.13 -11.58
N VAL A 548 27.01 16.40 -11.18
CA VAL A 548 26.86 17.55 -12.10
C VAL A 548 28.07 17.68 -13.03
N CYS A 549 29.29 17.50 -12.52
CA CYS A 549 30.49 17.61 -13.36
C CYS A 549 30.60 16.47 -14.39
N ASP A 550 29.89 15.35 -14.21
CA ASP A 550 29.88 14.23 -15.15
C ASP A 550 28.85 14.36 -16.28
N MET A 551 27.94 15.35 -16.23
CA MET A 551 26.85 15.51 -17.20
C MET A 551 27.33 15.53 -18.67
N PHE A 552 28.39 16.29 -18.94
CA PHE A 552 28.90 16.49 -20.31
C PHE A 552 29.58 15.23 -20.87
N MET A 553 30.68 14.80 -20.24
CA MET A 553 31.52 13.72 -20.78
C MET A 553 30.94 12.32 -20.57
N LYS A 554 30.31 12.06 -19.41
CA LYS A 554 29.87 10.71 -19.05
C LYS A 554 28.47 10.40 -19.57
N TYR A 555 27.55 11.37 -19.47
CA TYR A 555 26.15 11.18 -19.84
C TYR A 555 25.78 11.83 -21.18
N GLY A 556 26.74 12.45 -21.87
CA GLY A 556 26.56 13.03 -23.20
C GLY A 556 25.59 14.22 -23.25
N LEU A 557 25.23 14.80 -22.09
CA LEU A 557 24.32 15.94 -22.04
C LEU A 557 25.13 17.23 -22.25
N PRO A 558 24.89 18.01 -23.33
CA PRO A 558 25.70 19.21 -23.61
C PRO A 558 25.29 20.39 -22.72
N LEU A 559 25.60 20.25 -21.43
CA LEU A 559 25.24 21.15 -20.35
C LEU A 559 26.38 21.15 -19.32
N VAL A 560 26.84 22.34 -18.94
CA VAL A 560 27.87 22.52 -17.91
C VAL A 560 27.39 23.58 -16.92
N VAL A 561 27.29 23.19 -15.64
CA VAL A 561 26.82 24.07 -14.56
C VAL A 561 27.87 24.14 -13.48
N MET A 562 28.29 25.34 -13.09
CA MET A 562 29.29 25.54 -12.06
C MET A 562 28.65 25.49 -10.66
N PRO A 563 29.38 25.01 -9.63
CA PRO A 563 28.92 25.16 -8.25
C PRO A 563 28.77 26.65 -7.91
N PRO A 564 27.71 27.07 -7.21
CA PRO A 564 27.51 28.45 -6.84
C PRO A 564 28.59 28.90 -5.85
N PRO A 565 28.83 30.22 -5.71
CA PRO A 565 29.79 30.76 -4.74
C PRO A 565 29.56 30.27 -3.31
N GLY A 566 28.28 30.10 -2.92
CA GLY A 566 27.88 29.60 -1.60
C GLY A 566 28.21 28.12 -1.34
N VAL A 567 28.73 27.40 -2.34
CA VAL A 567 29.26 26.04 -2.21
C VAL A 567 30.77 26.02 -2.46
N PHE A 568 31.22 26.72 -3.50
CA PHE A 568 32.64 26.79 -3.87
C PHE A 568 33.52 27.31 -2.73
N TYR A 569 33.17 28.44 -2.12
CA TYR A 569 33.99 29.03 -1.06
C TYR A 569 33.98 28.22 0.24
N PRO A 570 32.82 27.71 0.73
CA PRO A 570 32.83 26.78 1.87
C PRO A 570 33.64 25.51 1.64
N ALA A 571 33.63 24.97 0.42
CA ALA A 571 34.46 23.82 0.08
C ALA A 571 35.96 24.16 0.06
N LEU A 572 36.33 25.32 -0.49
CA LEU A 572 37.71 25.78 -0.55
C LEU A 572 38.28 26.03 0.86
N PHE A 573 37.47 26.56 1.78
CA PHE A 573 37.87 26.89 3.15
C PHE A 573 37.48 25.83 4.18
N ALA A 574 37.16 24.62 3.73
CA ALA A 574 36.81 23.52 4.61
C ALA A 574 37.97 23.19 5.57
N THR A 575 37.64 22.72 6.76
CA THR A 575 38.66 22.30 7.75
C THR A 575 39.10 20.85 7.54
N ASP A 576 38.37 20.09 6.73
CA ASP A 576 38.72 18.72 6.38
C ASP A 576 39.40 18.65 4.99
N PRO A 577 40.47 17.86 4.85
CA PRO A 577 41.23 17.75 3.60
C PRO A 577 40.41 17.11 2.47
N VAL A 578 39.44 16.26 2.83
CA VAL A 578 38.61 15.52 1.88
C VAL A 578 37.76 16.48 1.06
N SER A 579 37.11 17.47 1.70
CA SER A 579 36.29 18.45 0.97
C SER A 579 37.10 19.30 0.00
N VAL A 580 38.31 19.71 0.39
CA VAL A 580 39.20 20.50 -0.49
C VAL A 580 39.73 19.67 -1.66
N ASP A 581 40.10 18.41 -1.41
CA ASP A 581 40.52 17.46 -2.45
C ASP A 581 39.38 17.19 -3.45
N ARG A 582 38.17 16.93 -2.95
CA ARG A 582 36.97 16.74 -3.78
C ARG A 582 36.64 17.98 -4.61
N LEU A 583 36.77 19.19 -4.05
CA LEU A 583 36.63 20.42 -4.82
C LEU A 583 37.67 20.51 -5.95
N ALA A 584 38.93 20.19 -5.66
CA ALA A 584 39.99 20.17 -6.67
C ALA A 584 39.70 19.14 -7.77
N TYR A 585 39.19 17.96 -7.40
CA TYR A 585 38.73 16.95 -8.33
C TYR A 585 37.60 17.46 -9.23
N ILE A 586 36.55 18.06 -8.67
CA ILE A 586 35.43 18.66 -9.41
C ILE A 586 35.94 19.72 -10.41
N MET A 587 36.81 20.63 -9.95
CA MET A 587 37.37 21.69 -10.80
C MET A 587 38.27 21.14 -11.91
N HIS A 588 39.02 20.07 -11.64
CA HIS A 588 39.78 19.36 -12.67
C HIS A 588 38.84 18.74 -13.72
N ARG A 589 37.73 18.10 -13.31
CA ARG A 589 36.74 17.54 -14.23
C ARG A 589 36.11 18.62 -15.11
N TYR A 590 35.75 19.78 -14.56
CA TYR A 590 35.27 20.90 -15.37
C TYR A 590 36.30 21.35 -16.41
N LYS A 591 37.59 21.41 -16.07
CA LYS A 591 38.65 21.72 -17.06
C LYS A 591 38.63 20.72 -18.24
N VAL A 592 38.51 19.43 -17.94
CA VAL A 592 38.43 18.37 -18.95
C VAL A 592 37.17 18.55 -19.81
N ASN A 593 36.03 18.88 -19.20
CA ASN A 593 34.79 19.13 -19.93
C ASN A 593 34.90 20.34 -20.87
N PHE A 594 35.41 21.48 -20.39
CA PHE A 594 35.55 22.69 -21.22
C PHE A 594 36.55 22.51 -22.36
N THR A 595 37.65 21.80 -22.13
CA THR A 595 38.64 21.51 -23.19
C THR A 595 38.05 20.57 -24.24
N SER A 596 37.33 19.54 -23.81
CA SER A 596 36.64 18.61 -24.71
C SER A 596 35.54 19.31 -25.50
N ALA A 597 34.72 20.14 -24.86
CA ALA A 597 33.66 20.88 -25.52
C ALA A 597 34.20 21.84 -26.59
N LYS A 598 35.31 22.54 -26.29
CA LYS A 598 36.00 23.38 -27.28
C LYS A 598 36.47 22.56 -28.49
N SER A 599 37.07 21.39 -28.25
CA SER A 599 37.52 20.52 -29.34
C SER A 599 36.36 19.98 -30.19
N GLN A 600 35.21 19.68 -29.57
CA GLN A 600 34.02 19.23 -30.27
C GLN A 600 33.36 20.35 -31.07
N GLU A 601 33.30 21.57 -30.55
CA GLU A 601 32.78 22.75 -31.28
C GLU A 601 33.57 23.00 -32.57
N GLU A 602 34.90 22.86 -32.51
CA GLU A 602 35.79 22.97 -33.68
C GLU A 602 35.54 21.86 -34.73
N LEU A 603 35.12 20.66 -34.30
CA LEU A 603 34.88 19.49 -35.16
C LEU A 603 33.47 19.45 -35.77
N THR A 604 32.42 19.68 -34.97
CA THR A 604 31.02 19.49 -35.41
C THR A 604 30.35 20.76 -35.92
N LYS A 605 30.95 21.95 -35.73
CA LYS A 605 30.34 23.26 -36.04
C LYS A 605 28.95 23.47 -35.40
N GLN A 606 28.59 22.64 -34.41
CA GLN A 606 27.35 22.78 -33.65
C GLN A 606 27.64 23.67 -32.43
N ALA A 607 26.85 24.73 -32.26
CA ALA A 607 26.96 25.62 -31.13
C ALA A 607 26.42 24.92 -29.87
N PHE A 608 27.32 24.45 -29.01
CA PHE A 608 26.96 24.01 -27.67
C PHE A 608 26.49 25.22 -26.84
N HIS A 609 25.50 25.03 -25.97
CA HIS A 609 25.03 26.06 -25.03
C HIS A 609 26.03 26.30 -23.87
N ILE A 610 27.34 26.31 -24.13
CA ILE A 610 28.33 26.69 -23.13
C ILE A 610 28.47 28.21 -23.21
N SER A 611 27.82 28.90 -22.26
CA SER A 611 27.88 30.34 -22.23
C SER A 611 29.31 30.82 -21.94
N ARG A 612 29.72 31.92 -22.57
CA ARG A 612 30.99 32.60 -22.25
C ARG A 612 31.08 33.00 -20.77
N GLN A 613 29.94 33.14 -20.09
CA GLN A 613 29.87 33.43 -18.68
C GLN A 613 30.36 32.24 -17.83
N MET A 614 29.96 31.00 -18.14
CA MET A 614 30.43 29.82 -17.39
C MET A 614 31.96 29.65 -17.46
N VAL A 615 32.55 29.92 -18.62
CA VAL A 615 34.01 29.86 -18.79
C VAL A 615 34.71 30.96 -17.98
N ARG A 616 34.12 32.15 -17.89
CA ARG A 616 34.64 33.25 -17.03
C ARG A 616 34.57 32.88 -15.56
N GLU A 617 33.45 32.30 -15.11
CA GLU A 617 33.26 31.85 -13.73
C GLU A 617 34.25 30.73 -13.37
N PHE A 618 34.44 29.75 -14.26
CA PHE A 618 35.46 28.71 -14.09
C PHE A 618 36.88 29.29 -13.97
N ASN A 619 37.26 30.18 -14.89
CA ASN A 619 38.58 30.82 -14.84
C ASN A 619 38.79 31.62 -13.55
N HIS A 620 37.76 32.34 -13.11
CA HIS A 620 37.78 33.06 -11.85
C HIS A 620 38.01 32.12 -10.66
N TYR A 621 37.27 31.01 -10.56
CA TYR A 621 37.47 30.02 -9.50
C TYR A 621 38.86 29.38 -9.51
N ILE A 622 39.41 29.05 -10.68
CA ILE A 622 40.78 28.52 -10.78
C ILE A 622 41.80 29.55 -10.28
N ILE A 623 41.66 30.82 -10.69
CA ILE A 623 42.54 31.90 -10.22
C ILE A 623 42.45 32.00 -8.70
N VAL A 624 41.24 31.94 -8.14
CA VAL A 624 41.03 31.98 -6.69
C VAL A 624 41.72 30.81 -5.99
N MET A 625 41.51 29.57 -6.46
CA MET A 625 42.14 28.38 -5.86
C MET A 625 43.66 28.46 -5.88
N VAL A 626 44.26 28.84 -7.02
CA VAL A 626 45.71 28.94 -7.17
C VAL A 626 46.28 30.05 -6.29
N ASN A 627 45.60 31.20 -6.24
CA ASN A 627 46.03 32.31 -5.38
C ASN A 627 45.92 32.00 -3.89
N CYS A 628 44.88 31.23 -3.51
CA CYS A 628 44.66 30.76 -2.15
C CYS A 628 45.70 29.71 -1.74
N LEU A 629 45.74 28.58 -2.45
CA LEU A 629 46.50 27.39 -2.06
C LEU A 629 48.00 27.49 -2.39
N TRP A 630 48.38 28.20 -3.46
CA TRP A 630 49.77 28.17 -3.97
C TRP A 630 50.50 29.51 -3.85
N ASN A 631 49.86 30.62 -4.24
CA ASN A 631 50.56 31.92 -4.28
C ASN A 631 50.53 32.69 -2.95
N SER A 632 49.81 32.20 -1.93
CA SER A 632 49.60 32.87 -0.63
C SER A 632 49.10 34.33 -0.80
N LYS A 633 48.20 34.55 -1.77
CA LYS A 633 47.64 35.85 -2.15
C LYS A 633 46.12 35.86 -1.94
N MET A 634 45.69 35.65 -0.71
CA MET A 634 44.28 35.74 -0.34
C MET A 634 43.84 37.21 -0.18
N PHE A 635 42.57 37.51 -0.47
CA PHE A 635 41.92 38.84 -0.32
C PHE A 635 42.35 39.96 -1.28
N GLN A 636 42.90 39.62 -2.45
CA GLN A 636 43.09 40.63 -3.50
C GLN A 636 41.73 41.12 -4.03
N LEU A 637 41.64 42.43 -4.33
CA LEU A 637 40.52 43.01 -5.09
C LEU A 637 40.30 42.17 -6.34
N ASP A 638 39.04 41.80 -6.63
CA ASP A 638 38.59 40.95 -7.75
C ASP A 638 38.52 39.43 -7.49
N MET A 639 38.70 38.97 -6.25
CA MET A 639 38.63 37.54 -5.87
C MET A 639 37.25 37.07 -5.37
N GLY A 640 36.18 37.86 -5.57
CA GLY A 640 34.80 37.54 -5.18
C GLY A 640 34.52 37.48 -3.66
N LEU A 641 35.56 37.49 -2.83
CA LEU A 641 35.51 37.55 -1.38
C LEU A 641 35.81 38.97 -0.92
N SER A 642 34.80 39.84 -0.93
CA SER A 642 34.93 41.19 -0.34
C SER A 642 34.77 41.11 1.18
N LEU A 643 35.78 40.56 1.87
CA LEU A 643 35.91 40.80 3.31
C LEU A 643 36.47 42.21 3.51
N GLY A 644 35.78 43.05 4.27
CA GLY A 644 36.28 44.38 4.60
C GLY A 644 37.62 44.25 5.34
N GLU A 645 38.62 45.05 4.94
CA GLU A 645 39.95 45.07 5.57
C GLU A 645 39.85 45.25 7.10
N ASP A 646 38.84 46.01 7.54
CA ASP A 646 38.52 46.22 8.97
C ASP A 646 38.21 44.92 9.73
N LEU A 647 37.58 43.93 9.09
CA LEU A 647 37.27 42.63 9.71
C LEU A 647 38.51 41.73 9.76
N LEU A 648 39.35 41.78 8.73
CA LEU A 648 40.61 41.04 8.68
C LEU A 648 41.59 41.55 9.75
N LEU A 649 41.68 42.87 9.92
CA LEU A 649 42.50 43.48 10.98
C LEU A 649 41.97 43.14 12.39
N LYS A 650 40.65 43.02 12.56
CA LYS A 650 40.03 42.59 13.83
C LYS A 650 40.32 41.12 14.17
N SER A 651 40.63 40.27 13.19
CA SER A 651 40.91 38.85 13.41
C SER A 651 42.19 38.58 14.21
N LYS A 652 43.13 39.54 14.24
CA LYS A 652 44.47 39.43 14.86
C LYS A 652 45.31 38.25 14.34
N VAL A 653 44.95 37.64 13.21
CA VAL A 653 45.73 36.57 12.58
C VAL A 653 46.95 37.19 11.87
N PRO A 654 48.19 36.79 12.24
CA PRO A 654 49.38 37.27 11.55
C PRO A 654 49.40 36.74 10.12
N GLN A 655 49.74 37.59 9.15
CA GLN A 655 49.83 37.22 7.73
C GLN A 655 48.57 36.49 7.22
N TYR A 656 47.39 37.05 7.50
CA TYR A 656 46.09 36.46 7.12
C TYR A 656 45.99 36.08 5.64
N TRP A 657 46.78 36.72 4.76
CA TRP A 657 46.83 36.41 3.32
C TRP A 657 47.46 35.05 2.99
N ALA A 658 48.24 34.46 3.90
CA ALA A 658 48.91 33.16 3.74
C ALA A 658 48.24 32.03 4.54
N SER A 659 47.25 32.32 5.38
CA SER A 659 46.62 31.35 6.29
C SER A 659 45.92 30.17 5.61
N PHE A 660 45.69 30.23 4.31
CA PHE A 660 45.04 29.18 3.52
C PHE A 660 45.93 28.65 2.38
N ASP A 661 47.24 28.90 2.44
CA ASP A 661 48.18 28.22 1.55
C ASP A 661 48.32 26.73 1.89
N LEU A 662 48.89 25.92 1.00
CA LEU A 662 48.96 24.46 1.18
C LEU A 662 49.63 24.02 2.50
N VAL A 663 50.49 24.85 3.07
CA VAL A 663 51.20 24.55 4.32
C VAL A 663 50.37 24.94 5.54
N HIS A 664 49.73 26.11 5.50
CA HIS A 664 49.03 26.70 6.63
C HIS A 664 47.52 26.47 6.62
N HIS A 665 46.96 25.94 5.53
CA HIS A 665 45.55 25.64 5.39
C HIS A 665 45.08 24.75 6.55
N PRO A 666 43.97 25.08 7.25
CA PRO A 666 43.49 24.29 8.38
C PRO A 666 43.33 22.80 8.07
N ALA A 667 42.92 22.49 6.84
CA ALA A 667 42.78 21.11 6.36
C ALA A 667 44.09 20.34 6.13
N PHE A 668 45.19 21.02 5.79
CA PHE A 668 46.45 20.39 5.38
C PHE A 668 47.59 20.57 6.37
N MET A 669 47.45 21.48 7.34
CA MET A 669 48.50 21.79 8.33
C MET A 669 49.05 20.53 9.02
N SER A 670 48.19 19.61 9.45
CA SER A 670 48.61 18.37 10.09
C SER A 670 49.47 17.49 9.16
N TYR A 671 49.10 17.41 7.88
CA TYR A 671 49.86 16.68 6.86
C TYR A 671 51.17 17.37 6.52
N ALA A 672 51.20 18.70 6.46
CA ALA A 672 52.42 19.47 6.24
C ALA A 672 53.43 19.22 7.37
N VAL A 673 52.97 19.25 8.63
CA VAL A 673 53.79 18.95 9.81
C VAL A 673 54.30 17.51 9.79
N ASP A 674 53.44 16.52 9.55
CA ASP A 674 53.84 15.11 9.45
C ASP A 674 54.84 14.88 8.30
N PHE A 675 54.59 15.48 7.13
CA PHE A 675 55.51 15.43 6.01
C PHE A 675 56.89 16.01 6.37
N HIS A 676 56.93 17.15 7.05
CA HIS A 676 58.18 17.75 7.53
C HIS A 676 58.92 16.85 8.54
N HIS A 677 58.20 16.22 9.48
CA HIS A 677 58.78 15.26 10.42
C HIS A 677 59.39 14.06 9.69
N ARG A 678 58.65 13.44 8.76
CA ARG A 678 59.15 12.30 7.96
C ARG A 678 60.34 12.66 7.08
N GLN A 679 60.40 13.89 6.56
CA GLN A 679 61.56 14.37 5.80
C GLN A 679 62.79 14.58 6.69
N ASN A 680 62.61 15.06 7.92
CA ASN A 680 63.69 15.23 8.88
C ASN A 680 64.21 13.88 9.41
N GLU A 681 63.33 12.91 9.66
CA GLU A 681 63.70 11.53 10.02
C GLU A 681 64.45 10.84 8.87
N ASN A 682 63.99 10.99 7.62
CA ASN A 682 64.67 10.45 6.45
C ASN A 682 66.03 11.13 6.17
N LYS A 683 66.23 12.38 6.59
CA LYS A 683 67.53 13.07 6.53
C LYS A 683 68.50 12.66 7.65
N MET A 684 67.99 12.15 8.78
CA MET A 684 68.82 11.63 9.89
C MET A 684 69.29 10.19 9.68
N VAL A 685 68.78 9.46 8.68
CA VAL A 685 69.36 8.18 8.24
C VAL A 685 70.38 8.47 7.13
N PRO A 686 71.69 8.34 7.37
CA PRO A 686 72.68 8.59 6.33
C PRO A 686 72.49 7.60 5.17
N ALA A 687 72.66 8.09 3.95
CA ALA A 687 72.57 7.34 2.69
C ALA A 687 73.52 6.11 2.59
N SER A 688 74.33 5.83 3.61
CA SER A 688 75.24 4.69 3.69
C SER A 688 74.59 3.36 4.10
N LYS A 689 73.29 3.31 4.40
CA LYS A 689 72.58 2.07 4.76
C LYS A 689 71.44 1.65 3.81
N ARG A 690 71.38 2.16 2.57
CA ARG A 690 70.36 1.76 1.58
C ARG A 690 70.81 0.71 0.55
N TYR A 691 71.89 0.00 0.81
CA TYR A 691 72.21 -1.24 0.10
C TYR A 691 72.45 -2.34 1.10
N THR A 692 71.39 -3.05 1.48
CA THR A 692 71.33 -4.52 1.47
C THR A 692 69.99 -5.01 2.02
N SER A 693 69.43 -5.97 1.27
CA SER A 693 68.54 -7.08 1.66
C SER A 693 67.03 -6.87 1.85
N ASN A 694 66.32 -7.70 1.06
CA ASN A 694 64.97 -8.29 1.20
C ASN A 694 63.84 -7.49 0.52
N GLN A 695 63.35 -7.82 -0.68
CA GLN A 695 62.95 -9.14 -1.24
C GLN A 695 62.07 -9.97 -0.30
N CYS A 696 60.88 -10.33 -0.81
CA CYS A 696 59.75 -11.05 -0.20
C CYS A 696 58.92 -10.22 0.82
N ALA A 697 57.59 -10.14 0.76
CA ALA A 697 56.62 -11.08 0.19
C ALA A 697 55.37 -10.36 -0.35
N THR A 698 54.96 -10.81 -1.54
CA THR A 698 53.57 -10.85 -1.99
C THR A 698 52.78 -11.86 -1.14
N SER A 699 51.66 -11.42 -0.58
CA SER A 699 50.42 -12.21 -0.41
C SER A 699 49.26 -11.26 -0.17
#